data_AF-A0A397J772-F1
#
_entry.id   AF-A0A397J772-F1
#
_cell.length_a   1.000
_cell.length_b   1.000
_cell.length_c   1.000
_cell.angle_alpha   90.00
_cell.angle_beta   90.00
_cell.angle_gamma   90.00
#
_symmetry.space_group_name_H-M   'P 1'
#
loop_
_entity.id
_entity.type
_entity.pdbx_description
1 polymer ?
#
loop_
_entity_poly.entity_id
_entity_poly.type
_entity_poly.pdbx_seq_one_letter_code
_entity_poly.pdbx_strand_id
1 'polypeptide(L)'
;MPCVTEVMIFCLVLGDAVENAFVVDIKEDKTVSHLKDAIKEKAGLDIPANKLRLWKVDIPQSRENQKNIISVEVNIKEELAGEELAPFEIINDHFDKSSTHIRVIVQPPTTTGDAVENAFVVDIKEDKTVSHLKDAIKEKAGLDIPANKLRLWKVDIPQSRENQKNIISVEVNIKEELAGEELAPFEIINDHFDKSSTHIRVIVQPPTTTGSFLFVYSQSPSLLFDEQIGQGRFNIQSCNLDYLPRQDGCGGTLLSYDLTTGYSIEGVSLTDPDISMRSEIIPSLIKDLMQKKIILIRSPPYSGKTSLAQLLENYLVQSQDFSEYRVIRISMLWASAVKMECNWNTFGTVWENIIGVSWLEWIGQCKSIPSILIMDEVQMIYMDDYEIVRSTNTKTALDFWNTIKANLQESSNVYIIMFGAYGYGVNSAGLSTPVTIPPDNCKSLLDIKFTDDELWNYVKNFCNRHFVLLDNNTLNDIIPKFNRYIQKATAGHVGLVRHILHNTKSAMEWRIRENVLTWKDILVYLNSNRFNLTIDECRASPKIKSFSTEQLEICESVYLNGKFIFRPPDKSTQQLVKSGVLVANDEELYFSAPLIMRSFFQQYYGSFNNIEITPSSLYHFIVKTFTAICNGQSRKILRNALGFGTDGCLLEQTWQKEFYRVATQVLGKAYFISCDVGAVFGCDGYIDFYVDKLEWAIEILRDGKGMAEHSRRFEPVGEYKEIVKYAKSIAIIDIRNESKKVRKLQKDFVHVSCSENYDTFKIECLGKESLTITIRD
;
A
#
# COMPACT_ATOMS: atom_id res chain seq x y z
N MET A 1 -3.71 -48.53 -57.08
CA MET A 1 -3.41 -47.66 -55.93
C MET A 1 -1.92 -47.36 -55.96
N PRO A 2 -1.48 -46.09 -55.95
CA PRO A 2 -0.07 -45.80 -55.70
C PRO A 2 0.27 -46.29 -54.29
N CYS A 3 1.37 -47.02 -54.16
CA CYS A 3 1.88 -47.48 -52.88
C CYS A 3 2.39 -46.25 -52.12
N VAL A 4 1.73 -45.86 -51.03
CA VAL A 4 2.19 -44.74 -50.19
C VAL A 4 3.48 -45.19 -49.49
N THR A 5 4.59 -44.54 -49.80
CA THR A 5 5.92 -44.82 -49.26
C THR A 5 6.16 -43.99 -48.00
N GLU A 6 6.77 -44.61 -46.99
CA GLU A 6 7.18 -43.97 -45.72
C GLU A 6 8.68 -43.68 -45.76
N VAL A 7 9.07 -42.52 -45.23
CA VAL A 7 10.46 -42.07 -45.12
C VAL A 7 10.88 -42.08 -43.65
N MET A 8 12.04 -42.67 -43.38
CA MET A 8 12.68 -42.65 -42.07
C MET A 8 13.55 -41.40 -41.94
N ILE A 9 13.22 -40.54 -40.97
CA ILE A 9 13.93 -39.28 -40.70
C ILE A 9 14.58 -39.37 -39.32
N PHE A 10 15.90 -39.19 -39.26
CA PHE A 10 16.60 -39.04 -37.98
C PHE A 10 16.55 -37.58 -37.52
N CYS A 11 16.06 -37.39 -36.30
CA CYS A 11 15.87 -36.10 -35.65
C CYS A 11 16.77 -36.01 -34.41
N LEU A 12 17.25 -34.80 -34.10
CA LEU A 12 17.99 -34.51 -32.87
C LEU A 12 17.45 -33.22 -32.25
N VAL A 13 17.27 -33.19 -30.92
CA VAL A 13 16.90 -31.97 -30.21
C VAL A 13 18.15 -31.10 -30.02
N LEU A 14 18.02 -29.80 -30.29
CA LEU A 14 19.12 -28.85 -30.10
C LEU A 14 19.55 -28.83 -28.63
N GLY A 15 20.85 -28.96 -28.37
CA GLY A 15 21.41 -29.10 -27.03
C GLY A 15 21.76 -30.54 -26.62
N ASP A 16 21.34 -31.53 -27.41
CA ASP A 16 21.66 -32.94 -27.15
C ASP A 16 22.92 -33.43 -27.90
N ALA A 17 23.44 -34.57 -27.43
CA ALA A 17 24.51 -35.32 -28.09
C ALA A 17 23.98 -36.09 -29.31
N VAL A 18 24.81 -36.25 -30.35
CA VAL A 18 24.46 -36.99 -31.59
C VAL A 18 23.93 -38.40 -31.32
N GLU A 19 24.43 -39.10 -30.29
CA GLU A 19 23.95 -40.43 -29.90
C GLU A 19 22.49 -40.47 -29.41
N ASN A 20 21.91 -39.32 -29.05
CA ASN A 20 20.51 -39.19 -28.65
C ASN A 20 19.57 -38.95 -29.83
N ALA A 21 20.06 -38.98 -31.08
CA ALA A 21 19.21 -38.87 -32.25
C ALA A 21 18.20 -40.02 -32.32
N PHE A 22 16.97 -39.71 -32.73
CA PHE A 22 15.86 -40.66 -32.79
C PHE A 22 15.21 -40.67 -34.18
N VAL A 23 14.58 -41.80 -34.52
CA VAL A 23 13.92 -41.99 -35.83
C VAL A 23 12.44 -41.68 -35.72
N VAL A 24 11.94 -40.96 -36.72
CA VAL A 24 10.52 -40.74 -36.98
C VAL A 24 10.19 -41.28 -38.37
N ASP A 25 9.20 -42.17 -38.43
CA ASP A 25 8.64 -42.71 -39.67
C ASP A 25 7.43 -41.86 -40.07
N ILE A 26 7.43 -41.33 -41.29
CA ILE A 26 6.34 -40.49 -41.79
C ILE A 26 6.08 -40.74 -43.28
N LYS A 27 4.80 -40.68 -43.68
CA LYS A 27 4.40 -40.83 -45.09
C LYS A 27 4.86 -39.64 -45.92
N GLU A 28 5.30 -39.91 -47.14
CA GLU A 28 5.85 -38.89 -48.06
C GLU A 28 4.84 -37.78 -48.43
N ASP A 29 3.54 -38.10 -48.45
CA ASP A 29 2.46 -37.17 -48.79
C ASP A 29 2.01 -36.29 -47.61
N LYS A 30 2.62 -36.45 -46.42
CA LYS A 30 2.33 -35.64 -45.24
C LYS A 30 3.13 -34.33 -45.26
N THR A 31 2.70 -33.39 -44.42
CA THR A 31 3.35 -32.07 -44.28
C THR A 31 4.36 -32.04 -43.13
N VAL A 32 5.24 -31.04 -43.11
CA VAL A 32 6.15 -30.76 -42.00
C VAL A 32 5.39 -30.55 -40.68
N SER A 33 4.17 -30.01 -40.69
CA SER A 33 3.33 -29.93 -39.47
C SER A 33 3.04 -31.30 -38.86
N HIS A 34 2.82 -32.34 -39.67
CA HIS A 34 2.64 -33.71 -39.17
C HIS A 34 3.95 -34.28 -38.62
N LEU A 35 5.09 -33.92 -39.21
CA LEU A 35 6.41 -34.29 -38.70
C LEU A 35 6.67 -33.66 -37.31
N LYS A 36 6.26 -32.41 -37.07
CA LYS A 36 6.34 -31.78 -35.74
C LYS A 36 5.54 -32.54 -34.69
N ASP A 37 4.33 -32.99 -35.03
CA ASP A 37 3.48 -33.78 -34.13
C ASP A 37 4.15 -35.13 -33.79
N ALA A 38 4.63 -35.85 -34.80
CA ALA A 38 5.31 -37.13 -34.63
C ALA A 38 6.61 -37.00 -33.81
N ILE A 39 7.37 -35.92 -34.01
CA ILE A 39 8.57 -35.59 -33.23
C ILE A 39 8.21 -35.33 -31.76
N LYS A 40 7.19 -34.51 -31.50
CA LYS A 40 6.75 -34.19 -30.13
C LYS A 40 6.40 -35.46 -29.35
N GLU A 41 5.60 -36.34 -29.97
CA GLU A 41 5.18 -37.61 -29.36
C GLU A 41 6.39 -38.53 -29.12
N LYS A 42 7.27 -38.68 -30.13
CA LYS A 42 8.41 -39.58 -30.06
C LYS A 42 9.47 -39.13 -29.05
N ALA A 43 9.71 -37.83 -28.94
CA ALA A 43 10.71 -37.25 -28.05
C ALA A 43 10.16 -36.91 -26.64
N GLY A 44 8.84 -37.03 -26.42
CA GLY A 44 8.22 -36.75 -25.12
C GLY A 44 8.30 -35.28 -24.69
N LEU A 45 8.22 -34.34 -25.65
CA LEU A 45 8.38 -32.91 -25.37
C LEU A 45 7.10 -32.31 -24.76
N ASP A 46 7.23 -31.68 -23.59
CA ASP A 46 6.15 -30.95 -22.91
C ASP A 46 5.95 -29.53 -23.48
N ILE A 47 5.97 -29.43 -24.82
CA ILE A 47 5.81 -28.18 -25.57
C ILE A 47 4.85 -28.45 -26.73
N PRO A 48 3.89 -27.54 -27.04
CA PRO A 48 3.04 -27.66 -28.23
C PRO A 48 3.87 -27.81 -29.52
N ALA A 49 3.50 -28.76 -30.38
CA ALA A 49 4.29 -29.11 -31.57
C ALA A 49 4.43 -27.93 -32.55
N ASN A 50 3.42 -27.06 -32.63
CA ASN A 50 3.43 -25.87 -33.46
C ASN A 50 4.48 -24.83 -33.03
N LYS A 51 4.97 -24.87 -31.77
CA LYS A 51 6.03 -23.97 -31.27
C LYS A 51 7.45 -24.47 -31.59
N LEU A 52 7.60 -25.67 -32.14
CA LEU A 52 8.89 -26.23 -32.52
C LEU A 52 9.35 -25.66 -33.86
N ARG A 53 10.63 -25.26 -33.95
CA ARG A 53 11.28 -24.93 -35.23
C ARG A 53 12.05 -26.16 -35.72
N LEU A 54 11.86 -26.53 -36.98
CA LEU A 54 12.54 -27.67 -37.60
C LEU A 54 13.52 -27.17 -38.64
N TRP A 55 14.76 -27.64 -38.54
CA TRP A 55 15.83 -27.30 -39.47
C TRP A 55 16.28 -28.55 -40.21
N LYS A 56 16.16 -28.53 -41.53
CA LYS A 56 16.75 -29.54 -42.41
C LYS A 56 18.25 -29.40 -42.40
N VAL A 57 18.95 -30.49 -42.09
CA VAL A 57 20.42 -30.56 -42.02
C VAL A 57 20.91 -31.87 -42.67
N ASP A 58 22.22 -32.02 -42.78
CA ASP A 58 22.85 -33.29 -43.17
C ASP A 58 24.06 -33.60 -42.28
N ILE A 59 23.81 -34.16 -41.09
CA ILE A 59 24.86 -34.44 -40.11
C ILE A 59 25.13 -35.95 -40.09
N PRO A 60 26.34 -36.42 -40.48
CA PRO A 60 26.67 -37.83 -40.46
C PRO A 60 26.69 -38.36 -39.03
N GLN A 61 26.27 -39.61 -38.82
CA GLN A 61 26.39 -40.30 -37.54
C GLN A 61 27.55 -41.31 -37.63
N SER A 62 28.58 -41.14 -36.81
CA SER A 62 29.76 -42.01 -36.77
C SER A 62 30.18 -42.28 -35.33
N ARG A 63 30.99 -43.34 -35.10
CA ARG A 63 31.52 -43.64 -33.76
C ARG A 63 32.36 -42.49 -33.18
N GLU A 64 32.91 -41.62 -34.02
CA GLU A 64 33.77 -40.52 -33.62
C GLU A 64 32.98 -39.29 -33.14
N ASN A 65 31.77 -39.07 -33.65
CA ASN A 65 30.97 -37.88 -33.32
C ASN A 65 29.74 -38.14 -32.45
N GLN A 66 29.47 -39.40 -32.07
CA GLN A 66 28.35 -39.79 -31.20
C GLN A 66 28.24 -38.96 -29.92
N LYS A 67 29.37 -38.58 -29.31
CA LYS A 67 29.39 -37.78 -28.07
C LYS A 67 29.38 -36.26 -28.29
N ASN A 68 29.36 -35.80 -29.54
CA ASN A 68 29.36 -34.38 -29.83
C ASN A 68 27.98 -33.80 -29.49
N ILE A 69 27.96 -32.80 -28.63
CA ILE A 69 26.76 -32.04 -28.29
C ILE A 69 26.62 -30.89 -29.29
N ILE A 70 25.45 -30.76 -29.92
CA ILE A 70 25.14 -29.58 -30.72
C ILE A 70 24.73 -28.47 -29.75
N SER A 71 25.61 -27.49 -29.54
CA SER A 71 25.38 -26.38 -28.62
C SER A 71 24.07 -25.66 -28.91
N VAL A 72 23.35 -25.26 -27.86
CA VAL A 72 22.16 -24.41 -27.96
C VAL A 72 22.45 -23.01 -28.53
N GLU A 73 23.71 -22.58 -28.51
CA GLU A 73 24.17 -21.28 -29.04
C GLU A 73 24.60 -21.35 -30.52
N VAL A 74 24.58 -22.53 -31.14
CA VAL A 74 25.05 -22.71 -32.53
C VAL A 74 24.18 -21.93 -33.51
N ASN A 75 24.79 -21.27 -34.49
CA ASN A 75 24.04 -20.71 -35.61
C ASN A 75 23.71 -21.83 -36.60
N ILE A 76 22.56 -22.51 -36.43
CA ILE A 76 22.15 -23.68 -37.23
C ILE A 76 22.22 -23.39 -38.74
N LYS A 77 21.84 -22.18 -39.16
CA LYS A 77 21.84 -21.80 -40.57
C LYS A 77 23.24 -21.69 -41.17
N GLU A 78 24.16 -21.04 -40.45
CA GLU A 78 25.51 -20.74 -40.95
C GLU A 78 26.49 -21.88 -40.68
N GLU A 79 26.44 -22.47 -39.48
CA GLU A 79 27.42 -23.46 -39.02
C GLU A 79 27.04 -24.91 -39.39
N LEU A 80 25.75 -25.19 -39.54
CA LEU A 80 25.24 -26.54 -39.89
C LEU A 80 24.60 -26.60 -41.28
N ALA A 81 24.73 -25.52 -42.07
CA ALA A 81 24.08 -25.35 -43.37
C ALA A 81 22.56 -25.62 -43.31
N GLY A 82 21.94 -25.28 -42.19
CA GLY A 82 20.54 -25.62 -41.91
C GLY A 82 19.55 -24.78 -42.73
N GLU A 83 18.58 -25.45 -43.31
CA GLU A 83 17.42 -24.83 -43.97
C GLU A 83 16.19 -24.98 -43.07
N GLU A 84 15.57 -23.86 -42.69
CA GLU A 84 14.33 -23.90 -41.90
C GLU A 84 13.15 -24.38 -42.73
N LEU A 85 12.43 -25.39 -42.20
CA LEU A 85 11.28 -26.03 -42.83
C LEU A 85 9.97 -25.40 -42.37
N ALA A 86 9.16 -24.97 -43.33
CA ALA A 86 7.87 -24.34 -43.06
C ALA A 86 6.77 -25.40 -42.82
N PRO A 87 5.77 -25.16 -41.94
CA PRO A 87 4.78 -26.17 -41.55
C PRO A 87 3.93 -26.76 -42.69
N PHE A 88 3.80 -26.06 -43.82
CA PHE A 88 2.98 -26.45 -44.97
C PHE A 88 3.74 -27.20 -46.06
N GLU A 89 5.06 -27.23 -46.01
CA GLU A 89 5.91 -27.94 -46.98
C GLU A 89 5.62 -29.46 -46.90
N ILE A 90 5.65 -30.15 -48.03
CA ILE A 90 5.39 -31.58 -48.13
C ILE A 90 6.70 -32.34 -47.88
N ILE A 91 6.66 -33.43 -47.12
CA ILE A 91 7.87 -34.19 -46.74
C ILE A 91 8.66 -34.64 -47.98
N ASN A 92 7.98 -35.11 -49.01
CA ASN A 92 8.59 -35.56 -50.27
C ASN A 92 9.36 -34.45 -51.03
N ASP A 93 9.10 -33.17 -50.76
CA ASP A 93 9.83 -32.07 -51.42
C ASP A 93 11.22 -31.85 -50.79
N HIS A 94 11.44 -32.39 -49.58
CA HIS A 94 12.66 -32.17 -48.80
C HIS A 94 13.45 -33.45 -48.49
N PHE A 95 12.80 -34.62 -48.50
CA PHE A 95 13.38 -35.89 -48.06
C PHE A 95 13.09 -37.04 -49.03
N ASP A 96 13.78 -37.05 -50.17
CA ASP A 96 13.51 -37.98 -51.27
C ASP A 96 13.88 -39.45 -50.98
N LYS A 97 14.68 -39.74 -49.92
CA LYS A 97 15.09 -41.09 -49.49
C LYS A 97 15.45 -41.15 -48.00
N SER A 98 15.19 -42.30 -47.37
CA SER A 98 15.65 -42.61 -46.02
C SER A 98 17.19 -42.55 -45.92
N SER A 99 17.70 -41.88 -44.88
CA SER A 99 19.13 -41.64 -44.64
C SER A 99 19.48 -42.01 -43.20
N THR A 100 20.72 -42.44 -42.95
CA THR A 100 21.25 -42.66 -41.59
C THR A 100 21.85 -41.39 -40.96
N HIS A 101 21.87 -40.27 -41.70
CA HIS A 101 22.33 -38.98 -41.19
C HIS A 101 21.20 -38.33 -40.39
N ILE A 102 21.54 -37.51 -39.38
CA ILE A 102 20.55 -36.62 -38.78
C ILE A 102 20.13 -35.63 -39.86
N ARG A 103 18.83 -35.64 -40.17
CA ARG A 103 18.22 -34.85 -41.24
C ARG A 103 17.41 -33.68 -40.70
N VAL A 104 17.08 -33.68 -39.42
CA VAL A 104 16.31 -32.61 -38.76
C VAL A 104 16.90 -32.27 -37.40
N ILE A 105 17.15 -30.98 -37.16
CA ILE A 105 17.36 -30.43 -35.80
C ILE A 105 16.04 -29.82 -35.32
N VAL A 106 15.63 -30.22 -34.11
CA VAL A 106 14.45 -29.72 -33.42
C VAL A 106 14.88 -28.64 -32.45
N GLN A 107 14.52 -27.39 -32.72
CA GLN A 107 14.84 -26.24 -31.87
C GLN A 107 13.60 -25.83 -31.04
N PRO A 108 13.65 -25.95 -29.70
CA PRO A 108 12.62 -25.41 -28.80
C PRO A 108 12.61 -23.87 -28.80
N PRO A 109 11.49 -23.23 -28.42
CA PRO A 109 11.39 -21.77 -28.35
C PRO A 109 12.30 -21.18 -27.25
N THR A 110 13.06 -20.12 -27.56
CA THR A 110 13.90 -19.38 -26.60
C THR A 110 13.11 -18.28 -25.87
N THR A 111 13.54 -17.90 -24.66
CA THR A 111 12.90 -16.88 -23.79
C THR A 111 12.97 -15.44 -24.31
N THR A 112 13.50 -15.21 -25.51
CA THR A 112 13.67 -13.89 -26.13
C THR A 112 13.00 -13.86 -27.49
N GLY A 113 11.78 -13.31 -27.55
CA GLY A 113 11.28 -12.45 -28.63
C GLY A 113 11.41 -12.84 -30.11
N ASP A 114 11.69 -14.08 -30.49
CA ASP A 114 11.70 -14.48 -31.90
C ASP A 114 10.29 -14.77 -32.40
N ALA A 115 9.94 -14.20 -33.56
CA ALA A 115 8.63 -14.35 -34.20
C ALA A 115 8.41 -15.81 -34.63
N VAL A 116 7.68 -16.57 -33.82
CA VAL A 116 7.29 -17.96 -34.11
C VAL A 116 6.25 -17.97 -35.24
N GLU A 117 6.53 -18.71 -36.32
CA GLU A 117 5.52 -19.04 -37.33
C GLU A 117 4.41 -19.89 -36.68
N ASN A 118 3.27 -19.26 -36.37
CA ASN A 118 2.18 -19.85 -35.59
C ASN A 118 1.19 -20.71 -36.41
N ALA A 119 1.50 -21.04 -37.66
CA ALA A 119 0.61 -21.83 -38.52
C ALA A 119 0.76 -23.35 -38.26
N PHE A 120 -0.36 -24.07 -38.20
CA PHE A 120 -0.40 -25.53 -38.01
C PHE A 120 -1.61 -26.14 -38.70
N VAL A 121 -1.52 -27.44 -39.01
CA VAL A 121 -2.60 -28.21 -39.66
C VAL A 121 -3.47 -28.88 -38.60
N VAL A 122 -4.79 -28.90 -38.77
CA VAL A 122 -5.73 -29.62 -37.89
C VAL A 122 -6.50 -30.65 -38.70
N ASP A 123 -6.42 -31.92 -38.30
CA ASP A 123 -7.22 -32.99 -38.89
C ASP A 123 -8.59 -33.04 -38.19
N ILE A 124 -9.67 -32.89 -38.95
CA ILE A 124 -11.04 -32.94 -38.42
C ILE A 124 -11.98 -33.56 -39.47
N LYS A 125 -13.01 -34.28 -39.00
CA LYS A 125 -14.01 -34.87 -39.89
C LYS A 125 -14.98 -33.80 -40.39
N GLU A 126 -15.36 -33.88 -41.66
CA GLU A 126 -16.19 -32.91 -42.36
C GLU A 126 -17.60 -32.74 -41.75
N ASP A 127 -18.13 -33.79 -41.11
CA ASP A 127 -19.46 -33.80 -40.46
C ASP A 127 -19.48 -33.16 -39.06
N LYS A 128 -18.33 -32.68 -38.57
CA LYS A 128 -18.21 -32.08 -37.23
C LYS A 128 -18.54 -30.59 -37.25
N THR A 129 -18.89 -30.06 -36.07
CA THR A 129 -19.21 -28.64 -35.91
C THR A 129 -17.97 -27.79 -35.66
N VAL A 130 -18.09 -26.48 -35.85
CA VAL A 130 -17.07 -25.49 -35.52
C VAL A 130 -16.66 -25.56 -34.03
N SER A 131 -17.55 -25.94 -33.11
CA SER A 131 -17.16 -26.20 -31.70
C SER A 131 -16.11 -27.30 -31.57
N HIS A 132 -16.27 -28.42 -32.30
CA HIS A 132 -15.28 -29.49 -32.30
C HIS A 132 -13.95 -29.04 -32.94
N LEU A 133 -14.02 -28.14 -33.94
CA LEU A 133 -12.83 -27.51 -34.52
C LEU A 133 -12.11 -26.61 -33.51
N LYS A 134 -12.85 -25.85 -32.69
CA LYS A 134 -12.29 -25.03 -31.60
C LYS A 134 -11.58 -25.90 -30.56
N ASP A 135 -12.16 -27.04 -30.19
CA ASP A 135 -11.55 -28.00 -29.27
C ASP A 135 -10.24 -28.58 -29.84
N ALA A 136 -10.26 -29.04 -31.10
CA ALA A 136 -9.07 -29.58 -31.77
C ALA A 136 -7.95 -28.53 -31.94
N ILE A 137 -8.31 -27.29 -32.25
CA ILE A 137 -7.36 -26.16 -32.32
C ILE A 137 -6.75 -25.87 -30.96
N LYS A 138 -7.57 -25.81 -29.89
CA LYS A 138 -7.12 -25.56 -28.52
C LYS A 138 -6.10 -26.60 -28.09
N GLU A 139 -6.44 -27.88 -28.25
CA GLU A 139 -5.58 -29.01 -27.90
C GLU A 139 -4.26 -28.95 -28.69
N LYS A 140 -4.34 -28.74 -30.00
CA LYS A 140 -3.17 -28.78 -30.88
C LYS A 140 -2.23 -27.58 -30.69
N ALA A 141 -2.76 -26.39 -30.47
CA ALA A 141 -1.96 -25.18 -30.21
C ALA A 141 -1.53 -25.02 -28.74
N GLY A 142 -2.03 -25.87 -27.83
CA GLY A 142 -1.77 -25.78 -26.40
C GLY A 142 -2.24 -24.45 -25.81
N LEU A 143 -3.44 -24.00 -26.20
CA LEU A 143 -4.01 -22.74 -25.71
C LEU A 143 -4.62 -22.93 -24.32
N ASP A 144 -4.16 -22.13 -23.36
CA ASP A 144 -4.75 -22.05 -22.01
C ASP A 144 -5.98 -21.14 -21.98
N ILE A 145 -6.84 -21.28 -22.99
CA ILE A 145 -8.08 -20.53 -23.16
C ILE A 145 -9.18 -21.57 -23.43
N PRO A 146 -10.35 -21.51 -22.78
CA PRO A 146 -11.49 -22.35 -23.11
C PRO A 146 -11.82 -22.29 -24.61
N ALA A 147 -12.01 -23.43 -25.26
CA ALA A 147 -12.19 -23.51 -26.72
C ALA A 147 -13.38 -22.66 -27.19
N ASN A 148 -14.45 -22.59 -26.40
CA ASN A 148 -15.63 -21.78 -26.65
C ASN A 148 -15.36 -20.25 -26.68
N LYS A 149 -14.26 -19.77 -26.09
CA LYS A 149 -13.84 -18.36 -26.15
C LYS A 149 -12.99 -18.03 -27.38
N LEU A 150 -12.56 -19.03 -28.16
CA LEU A 150 -11.83 -18.79 -29.41
C LEU A 150 -12.79 -18.26 -30.49
N ARG A 151 -12.40 -17.19 -31.19
CA ARG A 151 -13.07 -16.74 -32.40
C ARG A 151 -12.33 -17.31 -33.60
N LEU A 152 -13.05 -18.03 -34.46
CA LEU A 152 -12.48 -18.61 -35.67
C LEU A 152 -12.98 -17.81 -36.87
N TRP A 153 -12.04 -17.31 -37.67
CA TRP A 153 -12.35 -16.56 -38.87
C TRP A 153 -11.99 -17.38 -40.09
N LYS A 154 -12.97 -17.70 -40.92
CA LYS A 154 -12.77 -18.28 -42.25
C LYS A 154 -12.10 -17.24 -43.14
N VAL A 155 -10.99 -17.62 -43.76
CA VAL A 155 -10.21 -16.79 -44.67
C VAL A 155 -9.72 -17.63 -45.86
N ASP A 156 -9.15 -16.99 -46.87
CA ASP A 156 -8.48 -17.69 -47.98
C ASP A 156 -7.16 -16.98 -48.32
N ILE A 157 -6.11 -17.30 -47.55
CA ILE A 157 -4.81 -16.62 -47.67
C ILE A 157 -3.78 -17.58 -48.28
N PRO A 158 -3.18 -17.26 -49.44
CA PRO A 158 -2.09 -18.06 -49.99
C PRO A 158 -0.90 -18.10 -49.02
N GLN A 159 -0.43 -19.30 -48.68
CA GLN A 159 0.75 -19.43 -47.81
C GLN A 159 2.02 -19.07 -48.58
N SER A 160 2.65 -17.96 -48.18
CA SER A 160 4.01 -17.56 -48.57
C SER A 160 4.78 -17.09 -47.33
N ARG A 161 6.11 -17.22 -47.34
CA ARG A 161 6.98 -16.77 -46.24
C ARG A 161 6.85 -15.25 -45.97
N GLU A 162 6.47 -14.45 -46.98
CA GLU A 162 6.18 -13.02 -46.82
C GLU A 162 4.81 -12.76 -46.17
N ASN A 163 3.77 -13.50 -46.55
CA ASN A 163 2.42 -13.35 -45.98
C ASN A 163 2.37 -13.74 -44.49
N GLN A 164 3.14 -14.75 -44.08
CA GLN A 164 3.21 -15.17 -42.67
C GLN A 164 3.85 -14.11 -41.77
N LYS A 165 4.88 -13.39 -42.26
CA LYS A 165 5.50 -12.28 -41.51
C LYS A 165 4.57 -11.07 -41.38
N ASN A 166 3.86 -10.73 -42.45
CA ASN A 166 2.95 -9.57 -42.48
C ASN A 166 1.72 -9.71 -41.56
N ILE A 167 1.22 -10.94 -41.35
CA ILE A 167 0.10 -11.22 -40.43
C ILE A 167 0.52 -11.11 -38.96
N ILE A 168 1.82 -11.26 -38.65
CA ILE A 168 2.37 -11.22 -37.28
C ILE A 168 2.75 -9.79 -36.87
N SER A 169 2.99 -8.88 -37.81
CA SER A 169 3.59 -7.56 -37.55
C SER A 169 2.63 -6.36 -37.55
N VAL A 170 1.32 -6.54 -37.74
CA VAL A 170 0.34 -5.44 -37.83
C VAL A 170 -0.96 -5.84 -37.12
N GLU A 171 -1.60 -4.90 -36.40
CA GLU A 171 -3.00 -5.03 -35.95
C GLU A 171 -3.94 -5.06 -37.18
N VAL A 172 -3.98 -6.19 -37.89
CA VAL A 172 -4.80 -6.37 -39.11
C VAL A 172 -6.26 -6.56 -38.72
N ASN A 173 -7.17 -5.77 -39.29
CA ASN A 173 -8.60 -6.00 -39.14
C ASN A 173 -9.04 -7.21 -40.00
N ILE A 174 -9.15 -8.39 -39.38
CA ILE A 174 -9.44 -9.67 -40.06
C ILE A 174 -10.68 -9.59 -40.97
N LYS A 175 -11.73 -8.87 -40.55
CA LYS A 175 -12.98 -8.76 -41.30
C LYS A 175 -12.83 -7.89 -42.56
N GLU A 176 -12.16 -6.75 -42.45
CA GLU A 176 -12.08 -5.75 -43.51
C GLU A 176 -10.89 -5.97 -44.45
N GLU A 177 -9.75 -6.38 -43.92
CA GLU A 177 -8.49 -6.49 -44.67
C GLU A 177 -8.24 -7.90 -45.24
N LEU A 178 -8.77 -8.95 -44.58
CA LEU A 178 -8.59 -10.34 -44.99
C LEU A 178 -9.87 -11.00 -45.51
N ALA A 179 -10.93 -10.21 -45.70
CA ALA A 179 -12.28 -10.67 -46.06
C ALA A 179 -12.78 -11.81 -45.14
N GLY A 180 -12.42 -11.75 -43.86
CA GLY A 180 -12.68 -12.82 -42.89
C GLY A 180 -14.15 -12.91 -42.48
N GLU A 181 -14.68 -14.13 -42.47
CA GLU A 181 -16.03 -14.45 -42.00
C GLU A 181 -15.93 -15.20 -40.65
N GLU A 182 -16.57 -14.70 -39.60
CA GLU A 182 -16.55 -15.37 -38.30
C GLU A 182 -17.45 -16.61 -38.30
N LEU A 183 -16.89 -17.75 -37.94
CA LEU A 183 -17.59 -19.04 -37.90
C LEU A 183 -18.35 -19.22 -36.57
N ALA A 184 -19.64 -19.51 -36.65
CA ALA A 184 -20.50 -19.72 -35.50
C ALA A 184 -20.31 -21.13 -34.92
N PRO A 185 -20.37 -21.33 -33.58
CA PRO A 185 -20.01 -22.61 -32.94
C PRO A 185 -20.80 -23.85 -33.38
N PHE A 186 -22.03 -23.66 -33.87
CA PHE A 186 -22.95 -24.73 -34.26
C PHE A 186 -22.96 -25.06 -35.75
N GLU A 187 -22.22 -24.30 -36.57
CA GLU A 187 -22.10 -24.55 -38.01
C GLU A 187 -21.31 -25.84 -38.28
N ILE A 188 -21.63 -26.53 -39.39
CA ILE A 188 -20.98 -27.78 -39.81
C ILE A 188 -19.81 -27.44 -40.73
N ILE A 189 -18.66 -28.08 -40.52
CA ILE A 189 -17.40 -27.76 -41.23
C ILE A 189 -17.54 -27.89 -42.75
N ASN A 190 -18.23 -28.93 -43.23
CA ASN A 190 -18.45 -29.16 -44.66
C ASN A 190 -19.24 -28.04 -45.36
N ASP A 191 -20.00 -27.23 -44.63
CA ASP A 191 -20.75 -26.12 -45.22
C ASP A 191 -19.83 -24.93 -45.58
N HIS A 192 -18.60 -24.92 -45.05
CA HIS A 192 -17.66 -23.80 -45.20
C HIS A 192 -16.37 -24.15 -45.96
N PHE A 193 -15.98 -25.42 -46.09
CA PHE A 193 -14.69 -25.83 -46.67
C PHE A 193 -14.85 -26.99 -47.67
N ASP A 194 -14.63 -26.72 -48.97
CA ASP A 194 -14.98 -27.64 -50.06
C ASP A 194 -13.88 -28.65 -50.48
N LYS A 195 -12.65 -28.59 -49.91
CA LYS A 195 -11.54 -29.58 -50.02
C LYS A 195 -10.23 -29.11 -49.36
N SER A 196 -9.27 -30.03 -49.19
CA SER A 196 -7.90 -29.76 -48.73
C SER A 196 -7.19 -28.72 -49.60
N SER A 197 -6.66 -27.66 -48.98
CA SER A 197 -6.00 -26.53 -49.63
C SER A 197 -4.69 -26.20 -48.90
N THR A 198 -3.71 -25.65 -49.61
CA THR A 198 -2.45 -25.14 -49.05
C THR A 198 -2.56 -23.72 -48.48
N HIS A 199 -3.74 -23.10 -48.55
CA HIS A 199 -4.01 -21.76 -48.05
C HIS A 199 -4.29 -21.78 -46.53
N ILE A 200 -4.05 -20.66 -45.82
CA ILE A 200 -4.60 -20.47 -44.47
C ILE A 200 -6.10 -20.30 -44.64
N ARG A 201 -6.87 -21.20 -44.01
CA ARG A 201 -8.33 -21.25 -44.09
C ARG A 201 -9.03 -20.76 -42.83
N VAL A 202 -8.32 -20.74 -41.71
CA VAL A 202 -8.83 -20.30 -40.41
C VAL A 202 -7.79 -19.45 -39.71
N ILE A 203 -8.17 -18.25 -39.28
CA ILE A 203 -7.43 -17.44 -38.31
C ILE A 203 -8.09 -17.62 -36.94
N VAL A 204 -7.28 -17.99 -35.95
CA VAL A 204 -7.71 -18.11 -34.56
C VAL A 204 -7.46 -16.76 -33.89
N GLN A 205 -8.51 -16.02 -33.60
CA GLN A 205 -8.42 -14.78 -32.84
C GLN A 205 -8.77 -15.07 -31.38
N PRO A 206 -7.83 -14.87 -30.44
CA PRO A 206 -8.16 -14.80 -29.01
C PRO A 206 -9.15 -13.66 -28.79
N PRO A 207 -10.06 -13.75 -27.80
CA PRO A 207 -11.07 -12.73 -27.59
C PRO A 207 -10.42 -11.34 -27.38
N THR A 208 -10.70 -10.41 -28.28
CA THR A 208 -10.25 -9.01 -28.20
C THR A 208 -11.03 -8.27 -27.13
N THR A 209 -10.32 -7.66 -26.19
CA THR A 209 -10.87 -6.77 -25.15
C THR A 209 -11.28 -5.41 -25.73
N THR A 210 -12.37 -5.36 -26.50
CA THR A 210 -13.01 -4.08 -26.87
C THR A 210 -14.48 -4.30 -27.27
N GLY A 211 -15.39 -3.76 -26.47
CA GLY A 211 -16.83 -3.83 -26.71
C GLY A 211 -17.35 -2.72 -27.62
N SER A 212 -18.40 -3.04 -28.37
CA SER A 212 -19.43 -2.08 -28.80
C SER A 212 -20.78 -2.77 -28.80
N PHE A 213 -21.67 -2.33 -27.91
CA PHE A 213 -23.08 -2.72 -27.91
C PHE A 213 -23.81 -2.03 -29.06
N LEU A 214 -24.65 -2.79 -29.78
CA LEU A 214 -25.84 -2.24 -30.43
C LEU A 214 -27.01 -3.20 -30.19
N PHE A 215 -28.01 -2.75 -29.42
CA PHE A 215 -29.25 -3.48 -29.15
C PHE A 215 -30.20 -3.41 -30.34
N VAL A 216 -30.80 -4.54 -30.75
CA VAL A 216 -32.15 -4.60 -31.32
C VAL A 216 -32.86 -5.88 -30.85
N TYR A 217 -34.08 -5.71 -30.34
CA TYR A 217 -34.99 -6.74 -29.83
C TYR A 217 -35.37 -7.78 -30.89
N SER A 218 -35.39 -9.06 -30.52
CA SER A 218 -36.33 -10.03 -31.07
C SER A 218 -36.80 -11.00 -29.99
N GLN A 219 -38.04 -11.45 -30.12
CA GLN A 219 -38.94 -11.93 -29.07
C GLN A 219 -38.46 -13.19 -28.34
N SER A 220 -38.76 -13.22 -27.04
CA SER A 220 -38.65 -14.38 -26.15
C SER A 220 -39.44 -15.58 -26.67
N PRO A 221 -38.88 -16.81 -26.59
CA PRO A 221 -39.64 -18.00 -26.30
C PRO A 221 -39.54 -18.27 -24.79
N SER A 222 -40.68 -18.11 -24.14
CA SER A 222 -41.03 -18.55 -22.78
C SER A 222 -40.25 -19.78 -22.27
N LEU A 223 -39.52 -19.61 -21.17
CA LEU A 223 -39.29 -20.68 -20.21
C LEU A 223 -40.07 -20.35 -18.95
N LEU A 224 -41.01 -21.25 -18.62
CA LEU A 224 -41.82 -21.24 -17.42
C LEU A 224 -40.93 -21.11 -16.18
N PHE A 225 -40.97 -19.93 -15.55
CA PHE A 225 -40.66 -19.81 -14.13
C PHE A 225 -41.98 -19.79 -13.40
N ASP A 226 -42.22 -20.86 -12.64
CA ASP A 226 -43.37 -20.97 -11.76
C ASP A 226 -43.24 -19.89 -10.68
N GLU A 227 -44.22 -19.00 -10.64
CA GLU A 227 -44.41 -17.99 -9.62
C GLU A 227 -44.82 -18.70 -8.31
N GLN A 228 -43.85 -19.00 -7.46
CA GLN A 228 -44.08 -19.09 -6.03
C GLN A 228 -43.03 -18.32 -5.26
N ILE A 229 -43.47 -17.16 -4.76
CA ILE A 229 -42.87 -16.44 -3.65
C ILE A 229 -42.71 -17.42 -2.48
N GLY A 230 -41.46 -17.74 -2.15
CA GLY A 230 -41.08 -18.48 -0.96
C GLY A 230 -39.64 -18.16 -0.63
N GLN A 231 -39.41 -17.64 0.58
CA GLN A 231 -38.10 -17.35 1.16
C GLN A 231 -37.11 -18.50 0.94
N GLY A 232 -36.24 -18.37 -0.06
CA GLY A 232 -35.19 -19.34 -0.37
C GLY A 232 -33.83 -18.65 -0.25
N ARG A 233 -33.07 -19.02 0.78
CA ARG A 233 -31.69 -18.56 1.03
C ARG A 233 -30.84 -18.71 -0.24
N PHE A 234 -30.23 -17.62 -0.71
CA PHE A 234 -29.27 -17.66 -1.80
C PHE A 234 -27.96 -18.28 -1.28
N ASN A 235 -27.61 -19.46 -1.75
CA ASN A 235 -26.39 -20.15 -1.33
C ASN A 235 -25.25 -19.85 -2.33
N ILE A 236 -24.24 -19.10 -1.89
CA ILE A 236 -23.03 -18.80 -2.68
C ILE A 236 -22.33 -20.09 -3.17
N GLN A 237 -22.44 -21.21 -2.42
CA GLN A 237 -21.87 -22.50 -2.81
C GLN A 237 -22.52 -23.13 -4.05
N SER A 238 -23.70 -22.66 -4.48
CA SER A 238 -24.38 -23.13 -5.69
C SER A 238 -23.89 -22.44 -6.98
N CYS A 239 -23.14 -21.35 -6.83
CA CYS A 239 -22.47 -20.67 -7.94
C CYS A 239 -21.13 -21.38 -8.18
N ASN A 240 -21.02 -22.19 -9.23
CA ASN A 240 -19.72 -22.69 -9.72
C ASN A 240 -18.88 -21.49 -10.18
N LEU A 241 -18.13 -20.88 -9.25
CA LEU A 241 -17.20 -19.80 -9.50
C LEU A 241 -15.80 -20.40 -9.67
N ASP A 242 -15.15 -20.15 -10.81
CA ASP A 242 -13.83 -20.72 -11.17
C ASP A 242 -12.64 -20.18 -10.34
N TYR A 243 -12.88 -19.46 -9.23
CA TYR A 243 -11.84 -18.90 -8.37
C TYR A 243 -12.09 -19.23 -6.90
N LEU A 244 -11.03 -19.64 -6.19
CA LEU A 244 -11.06 -20.08 -4.79
C LEU A 244 -10.83 -18.90 -3.84
N PRO A 245 -11.82 -18.53 -3.01
CA PRO A 245 -11.65 -17.54 -1.98
C PRO A 245 -10.90 -18.09 -0.75
N ARG A 246 -9.91 -17.35 -0.22
CA ARG A 246 -9.30 -17.52 1.11
C ARG A 246 -10.36 -17.89 2.15
N GLN A 247 -9.99 -18.83 3.03
CA GLN A 247 -10.85 -19.42 4.08
C GLN A 247 -12.12 -20.07 3.52
N ASP A 248 -11.99 -21.30 3.02
CA ASP A 248 -13.14 -22.18 2.73
C ASP A 248 -14.25 -21.59 1.84
N GLY A 249 -13.94 -20.60 0.98
CA GLY A 249 -14.95 -19.95 0.14
C GLY A 249 -15.32 -18.50 0.50
N CYS A 250 -14.61 -17.83 1.44
CA CYS A 250 -15.02 -16.51 1.92
C CYS A 250 -14.18 -15.26 1.51
N GLY A 251 -13.00 -15.37 0.85
CA GLY A 251 -12.15 -14.22 0.41
C GLY A 251 -11.40 -14.34 -0.93
N GLY A 252 -11.92 -13.81 -2.05
CA GLY A 252 -11.56 -14.16 -3.45
C GLY A 252 -10.28 -13.58 -4.08
N THR A 253 -9.07 -14.08 -3.78
CA THR A 253 -7.87 -13.79 -4.60
C THR A 253 -7.10 -15.06 -4.98
N LEU A 254 -6.40 -15.04 -6.12
CA LEU A 254 -5.52 -16.09 -6.63
C LEU A 254 -4.13 -16.11 -5.96
N LEU A 255 -3.85 -15.16 -5.06
CA LEU A 255 -2.56 -15.09 -4.38
C LEU A 255 -2.47 -16.15 -3.28
N SER A 256 -1.35 -16.87 -3.22
CA SER A 256 -1.11 -17.86 -2.16
C SER A 256 -1.08 -17.19 -0.78
N TYR A 257 -1.42 -17.97 0.26
CA TYR A 257 -1.47 -17.48 1.64
C TYR A 257 -0.12 -16.84 2.05
N ASP A 258 1.01 -17.48 1.76
CA ASP A 258 2.35 -16.97 2.10
C ASP A 258 2.76 -15.69 1.37
N LEU A 259 2.24 -15.45 0.15
CA LEU A 259 2.48 -14.20 -0.59
C LEU A 259 1.63 -13.03 -0.08
N THR A 260 0.59 -13.30 0.70
CA THR A 260 -0.38 -12.33 1.23
C THR A 260 -0.29 -12.13 2.75
N THR A 261 0.33 -13.06 3.48
CA THR A 261 0.67 -12.96 4.92
C THR A 261 2.17 -13.04 5.20
N GLY A 262 3.03 -13.12 4.18
CA GLY A 262 4.47 -13.13 4.32
C GLY A 262 4.98 -11.86 4.99
N TYR A 263 5.79 -12.07 6.02
CA TYR A 263 6.40 -11.11 6.97
C TYR A 263 7.18 -9.91 6.36
N SER A 264 6.95 -9.54 5.08
CA SER A 264 7.71 -8.53 4.36
C SER A 264 6.91 -7.40 3.68
N ILE A 265 5.56 -7.42 3.57
CA ILE A 265 4.84 -6.41 2.73
C ILE A 265 3.55 -5.81 3.36
N GLU A 266 3.57 -5.45 4.64
CA GLU A 266 2.52 -4.69 5.36
C GLU A 266 1.29 -5.45 5.89
N GLY A 267 0.96 -5.23 7.18
CA GLY A 267 -0.19 -5.80 7.87
C GLY A 267 0.09 -6.21 9.33
N VAL A 268 -0.88 -6.86 9.98
CA VAL A 268 -0.77 -7.46 11.31
C VAL A 268 -1.13 -8.95 11.26
N SER A 269 -0.50 -9.77 12.10
CA SER A 269 -0.83 -11.20 12.19
C SER A 269 -2.09 -11.39 13.01
N LEU A 270 -3.22 -11.83 12.44
CA LEU A 270 -4.50 -11.97 13.17
C LEU A 270 -4.43 -12.89 14.41
N THR A 271 -3.38 -13.71 14.52
CA THR A 271 -3.09 -14.56 15.69
C THR A 271 -2.23 -13.89 16.76
N ASP A 272 -1.69 -12.69 16.50
CA ASP A 272 -0.90 -11.94 17.47
C ASP A 272 -1.83 -11.49 18.62
N PRO A 273 -1.59 -11.97 19.85
CA PRO A 273 -2.44 -11.67 20.98
C PRO A 273 -2.40 -10.17 21.36
N ASP A 274 -1.38 -9.44 20.90
CA ASP A 274 -1.19 -8.00 21.15
C ASP A 274 -1.86 -7.11 20.10
N ILE A 275 -2.77 -7.63 19.29
CA ILE A 275 -3.59 -6.81 18.40
C ILE A 275 -4.85 -6.32 19.11
N SER A 276 -5.21 -5.06 18.86
CA SER A 276 -6.56 -4.58 19.17
C SER A 276 -7.51 -4.98 18.04
N MET A 277 -8.58 -5.69 18.38
CA MET A 277 -9.60 -6.13 17.43
C MET A 277 -10.53 -5.01 16.95
N ARG A 278 -10.35 -3.77 17.42
CA ARG A 278 -11.13 -2.58 17.00
C ARG A 278 -12.64 -2.81 17.05
N SER A 279 -13.09 -3.37 18.17
CA SER A 279 -14.46 -3.88 18.36
C SER A 279 -15.55 -2.82 18.35
N GLU A 280 -15.23 -1.53 18.50
CA GLU A 280 -16.22 -0.44 18.41
C GLU A 280 -16.24 0.14 16.99
N ILE A 281 -15.07 0.35 16.39
CA ILE A 281 -14.95 1.03 15.10
C ILE A 281 -15.35 0.14 13.93
N ILE A 282 -15.04 -1.16 13.96
CA ILE A 282 -15.38 -2.07 12.86
C ILE A 282 -16.91 -2.14 12.63
N PRO A 283 -17.75 -2.41 13.65
CA PRO A 283 -19.20 -2.41 13.47
C PRO A 283 -19.74 -1.05 12.99
N SER A 284 -19.18 0.04 13.49
CA SER A 284 -19.55 1.41 13.07
C SER A 284 -19.25 1.66 11.59
N LEU A 285 -18.06 1.27 11.12
CA LEU A 285 -17.66 1.39 9.71
C LEU A 285 -18.51 0.51 8.80
N ILE A 286 -18.83 -0.71 9.23
CA ILE A 286 -19.72 -1.61 8.47
C ILE A 286 -21.11 -1.01 8.34
N LYS A 287 -21.67 -0.47 9.43
CA LYS A 287 -22.96 0.20 9.41
C LYS A 287 -22.95 1.38 8.42
N ASP A 288 -21.94 2.24 8.49
CA ASP A 288 -21.79 3.34 7.54
C ASP A 288 -21.64 2.82 6.11
N LEU A 289 -20.91 1.72 5.90
CA LEU A 289 -20.69 1.14 4.57
C LEU A 289 -21.99 0.61 3.98
N MET A 290 -22.79 -0.10 4.78
CA MET A 290 -24.08 -0.63 4.34
C MET A 290 -25.08 0.49 4.00
N GLN A 291 -24.99 1.63 4.70
CA GLN A 291 -25.83 2.79 4.44
C GLN A 291 -25.38 3.61 3.22
N LYS A 292 -24.07 3.84 3.09
CA LYS A 292 -23.50 4.80 2.13
C LYS A 292 -22.93 4.14 0.87
N LYS A 293 -22.76 2.82 0.87
CA LYS A 293 -22.15 1.95 -0.15
C LYS A 293 -20.69 2.20 -0.46
N ILE A 294 -20.27 3.46 -0.51
CA ILE A 294 -18.91 3.88 -0.77
C ILE A 294 -18.37 4.59 0.47
N ILE A 295 -17.25 4.12 1.02
CA ILE A 295 -16.49 4.82 2.06
C ILE A 295 -15.07 5.02 1.60
N LEU A 296 -14.52 6.21 1.82
CA LEU A 296 -13.11 6.51 1.65
C LEU A 296 -12.49 6.91 2.98
N ILE A 297 -11.58 6.09 3.52
CA ILE A 297 -10.77 6.39 4.70
C ILE A 297 -9.43 6.95 4.23
N ARG A 298 -9.16 8.22 4.55
CA ARG A 298 -7.86 8.85 4.33
C ARG A 298 -7.18 9.10 5.65
N SER A 299 -5.99 8.54 5.82
CA SER A 299 -5.16 8.78 7.00
C SER A 299 -3.66 8.69 6.72
N PRO A 300 -2.80 9.34 7.53
CA PRO A 300 -1.36 9.30 7.36
C PRO A 300 -0.78 7.88 7.36
N PRO A 301 0.45 7.68 6.89
CA PRO A 301 1.20 6.47 7.20
C PRO A 301 1.20 6.17 8.71
N TYR A 302 1.30 4.89 9.08
CA TYR A 302 1.35 4.45 10.48
C TYR A 302 0.05 4.64 11.30
N SER A 303 -1.05 5.08 10.70
CA SER A 303 -2.35 5.24 11.37
C SER A 303 -3.13 3.93 11.58
N GLY A 304 -2.65 2.80 11.05
CA GLY A 304 -3.31 1.50 11.19
C GLY A 304 -4.35 1.17 10.11
N LYS A 305 -4.36 1.86 8.95
CA LYS A 305 -5.27 1.59 7.81
C LYS A 305 -5.24 0.13 7.37
N THR A 306 -4.07 -0.38 6.99
CA THR A 306 -3.89 -1.76 6.50
C THR A 306 -4.35 -2.79 7.54
N SER A 307 -4.01 -2.57 8.82
CA SER A 307 -4.47 -3.42 9.92
C SER A 307 -5.99 -3.36 10.09
N LEU A 308 -6.59 -2.18 9.97
CA LEU A 308 -8.04 -2.01 10.04
C LEU A 308 -8.75 -2.67 8.85
N ALA A 309 -8.19 -2.60 7.64
CA ALA A 309 -8.69 -3.29 6.47
C ALA A 309 -8.66 -4.82 6.64
N GLN A 310 -7.59 -5.37 7.23
CA GLN A 310 -7.47 -6.80 7.55
C GLN A 310 -8.45 -7.24 8.64
N LEU A 311 -8.60 -6.46 9.71
CA LEU A 311 -9.55 -6.78 10.77
C LEU A 311 -11.00 -6.68 10.29
N LEU A 312 -11.30 -5.72 9.41
CA LEU A 312 -12.60 -5.57 8.77
C LEU A 312 -12.92 -6.78 7.88
N GLU A 313 -11.98 -7.22 7.05
CA GLU A 313 -12.10 -8.46 6.26
C GLU A 313 -12.40 -9.65 7.17
N ASN A 314 -11.59 -9.85 8.22
CA ASN A 314 -11.76 -10.95 9.15
C ASN A 314 -13.14 -10.93 9.84
N TYR A 315 -13.60 -9.76 10.27
CA TYR A 315 -14.92 -9.61 10.90
C TYR A 315 -16.06 -9.98 9.94
N LEU A 316 -16.01 -9.45 8.70
CA LEU A 316 -17.05 -9.70 7.69
C LEU A 316 -17.12 -11.19 7.33
N VAL A 317 -15.97 -11.84 7.14
CA VAL A 317 -15.89 -13.27 6.78
C VAL A 317 -16.39 -14.17 7.91
N GLN A 318 -16.13 -13.81 9.17
CA GLN A 318 -16.53 -14.63 10.33
C GLN A 318 -17.98 -14.39 10.77
N SER A 319 -18.62 -13.31 10.31
CA SER A 319 -19.96 -12.94 10.72
C SER A 319 -21.04 -13.65 9.88
N GLN A 320 -22.01 -14.28 10.56
CA GLN A 320 -23.16 -14.90 9.89
C GLN A 320 -24.03 -13.89 9.14
N ASP A 321 -24.10 -12.63 9.62
CA ASP A 321 -24.88 -11.57 8.99
C ASP A 321 -24.39 -11.24 7.57
N PHE A 322 -23.13 -11.56 7.27
CA PHE A 322 -22.49 -11.32 5.98
C PHE A 322 -22.20 -12.60 5.19
N SER A 323 -22.78 -13.74 5.60
CA SER A 323 -22.59 -15.04 4.91
C SER A 323 -23.11 -15.08 3.47
N GLU A 324 -24.04 -14.20 3.12
CA GLU A 324 -24.56 -14.02 1.75
C GLU A 324 -23.76 -12.99 0.93
N TYR A 325 -22.71 -12.38 1.51
CA TYR A 325 -21.85 -11.42 0.84
C TYR A 325 -20.54 -12.06 0.42
N ARG A 326 -20.12 -11.79 -0.81
CA ARG A 326 -18.75 -12.04 -1.25
C ARG A 326 -17.84 -10.93 -0.72
N VAL A 327 -16.88 -11.27 0.12
CA VAL A 327 -15.90 -10.32 0.67
C VAL A 327 -14.59 -10.45 -0.10
N ILE A 328 -14.02 -9.34 -0.56
CA ILE A 328 -12.71 -9.31 -1.24
C ILE A 328 -11.88 -8.19 -0.62
N ARG A 329 -10.65 -8.51 -0.22
CA ARG A 329 -9.63 -7.49 0.10
C ARG A 329 -8.50 -7.52 -0.91
N ILE A 330 -8.09 -6.35 -1.37
CA ILE A 330 -6.94 -6.16 -2.24
C ILE A 330 -6.12 -4.96 -1.77
N SER A 331 -4.80 -5.07 -1.80
CA SER A 331 -3.88 -3.92 -1.68
C SER A 331 -3.21 -3.67 -3.01
N MET A 332 -3.09 -2.40 -3.41
CA MET A 332 -2.40 -2.05 -4.67
C MET A 332 -0.90 -2.40 -4.63
N LEU A 333 -0.31 -2.60 -3.45
CA LEU A 333 1.07 -3.07 -3.29
C LEU A 333 1.26 -4.55 -3.66
N TRP A 334 0.18 -5.32 -3.69
CA TRP A 334 0.22 -6.74 -4.07
C TRP A 334 0.49 -6.96 -5.56
N ALA A 335 0.52 -5.91 -6.37
CA ALA A 335 0.95 -6.01 -7.76
C ALA A 335 2.35 -6.62 -7.91
N SER A 336 3.24 -6.38 -6.93
CA SER A 336 4.56 -7.00 -6.89
C SER A 336 4.51 -8.53 -6.84
N ALA A 337 3.47 -9.12 -6.21
CA ALA A 337 3.27 -10.56 -6.15
C ALA A 337 2.92 -11.17 -7.52
N VAL A 338 2.37 -10.36 -8.43
CA VAL A 338 2.13 -10.72 -9.84
C VAL A 338 3.18 -10.13 -10.79
N LYS A 339 4.35 -9.71 -10.25
CA LYS A 339 5.48 -9.13 -10.98
C LYS A 339 5.12 -7.88 -11.80
N MET A 340 4.22 -7.05 -11.26
CA MET A 340 3.77 -5.79 -11.86
C MET A 340 3.89 -4.62 -10.89
N GLU A 341 3.81 -3.41 -11.42
CA GLU A 341 3.53 -2.20 -10.66
C GLU A 341 2.06 -1.80 -10.85
N CYS A 342 1.39 -1.40 -9.77
CA CYS A 342 0.02 -0.90 -9.85
C CYS A 342 0.02 0.62 -9.98
N ASN A 343 -0.58 1.12 -11.06
CA ASN A 343 -0.88 2.53 -11.28
C ASN A 343 -2.21 2.67 -12.04
N TRP A 344 -2.60 3.90 -12.38
CA TRP A 344 -3.81 4.16 -13.17
C TRP A 344 -3.91 3.30 -14.44
N ASN A 345 -2.80 3.15 -15.17
CA ASN A 345 -2.79 2.47 -16.46
C ASN A 345 -2.76 0.94 -16.34
N THR A 346 -2.26 0.39 -15.23
CA THR A 346 -2.08 -1.06 -15.04
C THR A 346 -3.10 -1.69 -14.11
N PHE A 347 -3.96 -0.91 -13.44
CA PHE A 347 -4.92 -1.39 -12.45
C PHE A 347 -5.76 -2.58 -12.93
N GLY A 348 -6.37 -2.51 -14.12
CA GLY A 348 -7.26 -3.56 -14.61
C GLY A 348 -6.54 -4.89 -14.79
N THR A 349 -5.29 -4.86 -15.26
CA THR A 349 -4.44 -6.05 -15.40
C THR A 349 -4.00 -6.60 -14.04
N VAL A 350 -3.61 -5.73 -13.11
CA VAL A 350 -3.24 -6.12 -11.74
C VAL A 350 -4.43 -6.77 -11.04
N TRP A 351 -5.62 -6.18 -11.16
CA TRP A 351 -6.86 -6.73 -10.65
C TRP A 351 -7.12 -8.13 -11.22
N GLU A 352 -7.09 -8.27 -12.55
CA GLU A 352 -7.37 -9.54 -13.22
C GLU A 352 -6.38 -10.63 -12.80
N ASN A 353 -5.09 -10.31 -12.67
CA ASN A 353 -4.07 -11.26 -12.23
C ASN A 353 -4.18 -11.65 -10.74
N ILE A 354 -4.68 -10.75 -9.89
CA ILE A 354 -4.85 -11.01 -8.46
C ILE A 354 -6.18 -11.71 -8.17
N ILE A 355 -7.25 -11.35 -8.87
CA ILE A 355 -8.61 -11.81 -8.58
C ILE A 355 -9.03 -12.97 -9.49
N GLY A 356 -8.45 -13.07 -10.69
CA GLY A 356 -8.76 -14.12 -11.68
C GLY A 356 -9.93 -13.80 -12.61
N VAL A 357 -10.58 -12.66 -12.43
CA VAL A 357 -11.65 -12.17 -13.32
C VAL A 357 -11.44 -10.70 -13.64
N SER A 358 -11.80 -10.28 -14.86
CA SER A 358 -11.72 -8.87 -15.24
C SER A 358 -12.64 -8.00 -14.37
N TRP A 359 -12.35 -6.70 -14.24
CA TRP A 359 -13.16 -5.77 -13.46
C TRP A 359 -14.62 -5.75 -13.94
N LEU A 360 -14.85 -5.66 -15.26
CA LEU A 360 -16.17 -5.63 -15.87
C LEU A 360 -16.96 -6.93 -15.61
N GLU A 361 -16.31 -8.08 -15.71
CA GLU A 361 -16.92 -9.37 -15.40
C GLU A 361 -17.30 -9.47 -13.93
N TRP A 362 -16.40 -9.06 -13.02
CA TRP A 362 -16.67 -9.05 -11.59
C TRP A 362 -17.87 -8.16 -11.23
N ILE A 363 -17.96 -6.95 -11.80
CA ILE A 363 -19.12 -6.06 -11.64
C ILE A 363 -20.40 -6.69 -12.21
N GLY A 364 -20.30 -7.43 -13.32
CA GLY A 364 -21.41 -8.22 -13.87
C GLY A 364 -21.93 -9.25 -12.86
N GLN A 365 -21.03 -10.00 -12.23
CA GLN A 365 -21.37 -10.99 -11.19
C GLN A 365 -21.98 -10.33 -9.95
N CYS A 366 -21.55 -9.11 -9.60
CA CYS A 366 -22.09 -8.38 -8.46
C CYS A 366 -23.60 -8.09 -8.57
N LYS A 367 -24.19 -8.13 -9.78
CA LYS A 367 -25.64 -7.98 -9.96
C LYS A 367 -26.42 -9.09 -9.24
N SER A 368 -25.87 -10.30 -9.19
CA SER A 368 -26.49 -11.47 -8.56
C SER A 368 -25.88 -11.82 -7.20
N ILE A 369 -24.64 -11.40 -6.94
CA ILE A 369 -23.90 -11.72 -5.72
C ILE A 369 -23.56 -10.41 -4.98
N PRO A 370 -24.23 -10.09 -3.87
CA PRO A 370 -23.85 -8.97 -3.01
C PRO A 370 -22.37 -9.04 -2.66
N SER A 371 -21.63 -7.96 -2.91
CA SER A 371 -20.17 -7.99 -2.80
C SER A 371 -19.64 -6.80 -2.01
N ILE A 372 -18.75 -7.07 -1.06
CA ILE A 372 -18.01 -6.09 -0.28
C ILE A 372 -16.55 -6.11 -0.73
N LEU A 373 -16.07 -4.99 -1.25
CA LEU A 373 -14.70 -4.80 -1.71
C LEU A 373 -13.96 -3.85 -0.77
N ILE A 374 -12.86 -4.34 -0.21
CA ILE A 374 -11.94 -3.62 0.67
C ILE A 374 -10.67 -3.35 -0.13
N MET A 375 -10.41 -2.08 -0.46
CA MET A 375 -9.22 -1.67 -1.20
C MET A 375 -8.26 -0.91 -0.31
N ASP A 376 -7.01 -1.37 -0.23
CA ASP A 376 -5.93 -0.69 0.46
C ASP A 376 -4.96 -0.05 -0.53
N GLU A 377 -4.32 1.04 -0.11
CA GLU A 377 -3.38 1.83 -0.91
C GLU A 377 -3.99 2.39 -2.22
N VAL A 378 -5.26 2.83 -2.16
CA VAL A 378 -6.02 3.32 -3.34
C VAL A 378 -5.38 4.53 -4.02
N GLN A 379 -4.51 5.28 -3.32
CA GLN A 379 -3.85 6.44 -3.93
C GLN A 379 -2.91 6.08 -5.08
N MET A 380 -2.50 4.81 -5.19
CA MET A 380 -1.68 4.32 -6.30
C MET A 380 -2.41 4.38 -7.64
N ILE A 381 -3.74 4.40 -7.64
CA ILE A 381 -4.58 4.36 -8.85
C ILE A 381 -5.33 5.67 -9.10
N TYR A 382 -4.87 6.78 -8.52
CA TYR A 382 -5.25 8.11 -8.99
C TYR A 382 -4.49 8.44 -10.27
N MET A 383 -5.15 9.20 -11.15
CA MET A 383 -4.51 9.70 -12.36
C MET A 383 -3.57 10.85 -11.98
N ASP A 384 -2.36 10.90 -12.55
CA ASP A 384 -1.46 12.03 -12.31
C ASP A 384 -1.91 13.26 -13.09
N ASP A 385 -1.87 14.45 -12.47
CA ASP A 385 -2.29 15.75 -13.05
C ASP A 385 -1.61 16.11 -14.39
N TYR A 386 -0.50 15.44 -14.73
CA TYR A 386 0.30 15.68 -15.93
C TYR A 386 0.02 14.72 -17.10
N GLU A 387 -0.78 13.67 -16.89
CA GLU A 387 -1.09 12.68 -17.93
C GLU A 387 -2.45 12.97 -18.58
N ILE A 388 -2.51 13.90 -19.56
CA ILE A 388 -3.65 13.95 -20.48
C ILE A 388 -3.55 12.74 -21.40
N VAL A 389 -4.04 11.59 -20.95
CA VAL A 389 -4.05 10.36 -21.73
C VAL A 389 -5.45 10.16 -22.28
N ARG A 390 -5.64 10.47 -23.58
CA ARG A 390 -6.72 9.90 -24.38
C ARG A 390 -6.33 8.48 -24.76
N SER A 391 -6.43 7.56 -23.80
CA SER A 391 -6.22 6.13 -24.00
C SER A 391 -7.56 5.45 -24.25
N THR A 392 -7.65 4.64 -25.30
CA THR A 392 -8.75 3.71 -25.58
C THR A 392 -8.54 2.35 -24.89
N ASN A 393 -7.58 2.24 -23.97
CA ASN A 393 -7.21 1.00 -23.29
C ASN A 393 -8.23 0.68 -22.17
N THR A 394 -8.89 -0.47 -22.26
CA THR A 394 -9.91 -0.98 -21.33
C THR A 394 -9.34 -1.53 -20.02
N LYS A 395 -8.01 -1.44 -19.80
CA LYS A 395 -7.33 -1.99 -18.60
C LYS A 395 -6.87 -0.94 -17.58
N THR A 396 -7.39 0.29 -17.67
CA THR A 396 -7.06 1.38 -16.72
C THR A 396 -7.98 1.38 -15.49
N ALA A 397 -7.67 2.22 -14.50
CA ALA A 397 -8.51 2.45 -13.32
C ALA A 397 -9.83 3.20 -13.65
N LEU A 398 -10.04 3.60 -14.91
CA LEU A 398 -11.24 4.32 -15.35
C LEU A 398 -12.54 3.59 -15.01
N ASP A 399 -12.61 2.29 -15.26
CA ASP A 399 -13.82 1.48 -15.01
C ASP A 399 -14.11 1.33 -13.52
N PHE A 400 -13.07 1.29 -12.69
CA PHE A 400 -13.19 1.35 -11.25
C PHE A 400 -13.82 2.68 -10.81
N TRP A 401 -13.28 3.81 -11.24
CA TRP A 401 -13.81 5.13 -10.87
C TRP A 401 -15.22 5.38 -11.42
N ASN A 402 -15.54 4.88 -12.61
CA ASN A 402 -16.91 4.87 -13.15
C ASN A 402 -17.86 4.04 -12.28
N THR A 403 -17.40 2.91 -11.75
CA THR A 403 -18.18 2.08 -10.81
C THR A 403 -18.48 2.85 -9.52
N ILE A 404 -17.49 3.56 -8.96
CA ILE A 404 -17.69 4.42 -7.79
C ILE A 404 -18.78 5.46 -8.08
N LYS A 405 -18.70 6.14 -9.24
CA LYS A 405 -19.68 7.14 -9.65
C LYS A 405 -21.09 6.57 -9.79
N ALA A 406 -21.22 5.42 -10.45
CA ALA A 406 -22.50 4.74 -10.63
C ALA A 406 -23.11 4.32 -9.28
N ASN A 407 -22.30 3.74 -8.38
CA ASN A 407 -22.75 3.31 -7.05
C ASN A 407 -23.20 4.46 -6.14
N LEU A 408 -22.67 5.67 -6.36
CA LEU A 408 -23.12 6.89 -5.67
C LEU A 408 -24.47 7.40 -6.20
N GLN A 409 -24.88 7.01 -7.41
CA GLN A 409 -26.08 7.50 -8.10
C GLN A 409 -27.22 6.45 -8.13
N GLU A 410 -26.90 5.16 -8.11
CA GLU A 410 -27.84 4.06 -8.31
C GLU A 410 -27.80 3.02 -7.18
N SER A 411 -28.86 2.22 -7.09
CA SER A 411 -28.91 1.08 -6.18
C SER A 411 -28.20 -0.14 -6.78
N SER A 412 -26.89 -0.29 -6.53
CA SER A 412 -26.13 -1.52 -6.84
C SER A 412 -25.94 -2.44 -5.63
N ASN A 413 -25.58 -3.70 -5.90
CA ASN A 413 -25.22 -4.72 -4.91
C ASN A 413 -23.70 -4.72 -4.58
N VAL A 414 -23.03 -3.59 -4.78
CA VAL A 414 -21.58 -3.44 -4.58
C VAL A 414 -21.32 -2.42 -3.47
N TYR A 415 -20.57 -2.84 -2.47
CA TYR A 415 -20.16 -2.03 -1.34
C TYR A 415 -18.64 -1.92 -1.37
N ILE A 416 -18.09 -0.70 -1.38
CA ILE A 416 -16.66 -0.46 -1.54
C ILE A 416 -16.16 0.41 -0.40
N ILE A 417 -15.16 -0.08 0.33
CA ILE A 417 -14.42 0.69 1.31
C ILE A 417 -12.96 0.81 0.85
N MET A 418 -12.50 2.04 0.75
CA MET A 418 -11.16 2.37 0.24
C MET A 418 -10.33 2.99 1.35
N PHE A 419 -9.09 2.54 1.47
CA PHE A 419 -8.08 3.09 2.36
C PHE A 419 -6.99 3.73 1.53
N GLY A 420 -6.66 4.98 1.86
CA GLY A 420 -5.62 5.72 1.15
C GLY A 420 -4.85 6.69 2.03
N ALA A 421 -3.70 7.14 1.53
CA ALA A 421 -2.91 8.19 2.15
C ALA A 421 -3.55 9.59 1.97
N TYR A 422 -3.28 10.48 2.92
CA TYR A 422 -3.64 11.90 2.84
C TYR A 422 -2.88 12.62 1.70
N GLY A 423 -3.43 13.74 1.23
CA GLY A 423 -2.76 14.61 0.25
C GLY A 423 -2.85 14.14 -1.20
N TYR A 424 -3.60 13.07 -1.44
CA TYR A 424 -4.04 12.66 -2.76
C TYR A 424 -5.55 12.93 -2.89
N GLY A 425 -5.93 13.68 -3.91
CA GLY A 425 -7.33 13.93 -4.26
C GLY A 425 -7.68 13.19 -5.54
N VAL A 426 -8.98 12.92 -5.74
CA VAL A 426 -9.52 12.39 -7.01
C VAL A 426 -9.55 13.45 -8.11
N ASN A 427 -8.84 14.58 -7.93
CA ASN A 427 -8.88 15.75 -8.80
C ASN A 427 -7.93 15.62 -9.98
N SER A 428 -8.05 14.53 -10.72
CA SER A 428 -7.38 14.38 -12.03
C SER A 428 -7.90 13.21 -12.84
N ALA A 429 -9.02 12.58 -12.49
CA ALA A 429 -9.63 11.68 -13.46
C ALA A 429 -10.16 12.54 -14.62
N GLY A 430 -9.48 12.49 -15.78
CA GLY A 430 -9.90 13.08 -17.07
C GLY A 430 -11.22 12.52 -17.62
N LEU A 431 -12.12 12.11 -16.71
CA LEU A 431 -13.50 11.80 -16.94
C LEU A 431 -14.24 13.08 -17.34
N SER A 432 -15.26 12.94 -18.19
CA SER A 432 -16.18 14.01 -18.58
C SER A 432 -16.92 14.67 -17.39
N THR A 433 -16.74 14.14 -16.16
CA THR A 433 -17.09 14.77 -14.88
C THR A 433 -16.22 14.15 -13.77
N PRO A 434 -15.52 14.93 -12.93
CA PRO A 434 -14.70 14.41 -11.83
C PRO A 434 -15.50 13.48 -10.89
N VAL A 435 -14.91 12.38 -10.45
CA VAL A 435 -15.52 11.51 -9.42
C VAL A 435 -15.25 12.14 -8.06
N THR A 436 -16.20 12.90 -7.55
CA THR A 436 -16.13 13.48 -6.20
C THR A 436 -16.90 12.59 -5.23
N ILE A 437 -16.18 11.97 -4.29
CA ILE A 437 -16.80 11.23 -3.19
C ILE A 437 -17.33 12.26 -2.17
N PRO A 438 -18.62 12.17 -1.75
CA PRO A 438 -19.19 13.12 -0.80
C PRO A 438 -18.38 13.20 0.51
N PRO A 439 -18.29 14.38 1.15
CA PRO A 439 -17.62 14.52 2.44
C PRO A 439 -18.15 13.55 3.51
N ASP A 440 -19.46 13.30 3.54
CA ASP A 440 -20.10 12.35 4.47
C ASP A 440 -19.68 10.89 4.26
N ASN A 441 -19.17 10.55 3.07
CA ASN A 441 -18.62 9.25 2.73
C ASN A 441 -17.11 9.17 3.00
N CYS A 442 -16.48 10.30 3.34
CA CYS A 442 -15.07 10.38 3.68
C CYS A 442 -14.86 10.26 5.20
N LYS A 443 -13.89 9.46 5.59
CA LYS A 443 -13.39 9.32 6.95
C LYS A 443 -11.94 9.75 7.00
N SER A 444 -11.56 10.37 8.10
CA SER A 444 -10.27 10.99 8.35
C SER A 444 -9.43 10.16 9.32
N LEU A 445 -8.24 10.67 9.68
CA LEU A 445 -7.49 10.11 10.80
C LEU A 445 -8.31 10.10 12.09
N LEU A 446 -9.14 11.13 12.35
CA LEU A 446 -9.92 11.27 13.59
C LEU A 446 -10.92 10.12 13.76
N ASP A 447 -11.53 9.66 12.67
CA ASP A 447 -12.54 8.61 12.67
C ASP A 447 -11.98 7.21 12.95
N ILE A 448 -10.67 7.02 12.77
CA ILE A 448 -10.01 5.71 12.91
C ILE A 448 -8.98 5.66 14.05
N LYS A 449 -8.92 6.69 14.90
CA LYS A 449 -8.13 6.66 16.13
C LYS A 449 -8.76 5.69 17.14
N PHE A 450 -8.04 5.35 18.19
CA PHE A 450 -8.68 4.69 19.32
C PHE A 450 -9.70 5.63 20.00
N THR A 451 -10.86 5.08 20.34
CA THR A 451 -11.73 5.69 21.36
C THR A 451 -11.08 5.54 22.73
N ASP A 452 -11.54 6.32 23.72
CA ASP A 452 -11.01 6.22 25.09
C ASP A 452 -11.21 4.81 25.68
N ASP A 453 -12.36 4.18 25.39
CA ASP A 453 -12.70 2.83 25.86
C ASP A 453 -11.91 1.72 25.12
N GLU A 454 -11.78 1.81 23.79
CA GLU A 454 -10.94 0.88 23.02
C GLU A 454 -9.47 0.96 23.48
N LEU A 455 -8.96 2.19 23.69
CA LEU A 455 -7.59 2.40 24.15
C LEU A 455 -7.38 1.79 25.54
N TRP A 456 -8.29 2.07 26.47
CA TRP A 456 -8.24 1.54 27.83
C TRP A 456 -8.15 0.02 27.83
N ASN A 457 -9.05 -0.64 27.10
CA ASN A 457 -9.08 -2.09 27.00
C ASN A 457 -7.80 -2.64 26.37
N TYR A 458 -7.29 -1.98 25.33
CA TYR A 458 -6.07 -2.39 24.67
C TYR A 458 -4.84 -2.29 25.60
N VAL A 459 -4.65 -1.15 26.27
CA VAL A 459 -3.54 -0.93 27.22
C VAL A 459 -3.63 -1.89 28.41
N LYS A 460 -4.83 -2.06 28.99
CA LYS A 460 -5.08 -2.97 30.09
C LYS A 460 -4.71 -4.41 29.73
N ASN A 461 -5.20 -4.91 28.60
CA ASN A 461 -4.93 -6.27 28.15
C ASN A 461 -3.44 -6.49 27.85
N PHE A 462 -2.80 -5.51 27.22
CA PHE A 462 -1.36 -5.56 26.95
C PHE A 462 -0.55 -5.64 28.25
N CYS A 463 -0.85 -4.78 29.23
CA CYS A 463 -0.16 -4.76 30.52
C CYS A 463 -0.39 -6.07 31.29
N ASN A 464 -1.62 -6.58 31.34
CA ASN A 464 -1.91 -7.86 31.99
C ASN A 464 -1.12 -9.04 31.39
N ARG A 465 -0.85 -8.99 30.08
CA ARG A 465 -0.08 -10.03 29.40
C ARG A 465 1.42 -9.91 29.62
N HIS A 466 1.97 -8.71 29.52
CA HIS A 466 3.43 -8.50 29.49
C HIS A 466 4.03 -8.10 30.83
N PHE A 467 3.24 -7.56 31.75
CA PHE A 467 3.67 -7.17 33.09
C PHE A 467 3.16 -8.16 34.14
N VAL A 468 2.90 -9.41 33.74
CA VAL A 468 2.27 -10.48 34.55
C VAL A 468 3.01 -10.81 35.85
N LEU A 469 4.31 -10.55 35.93
CA LEU A 469 5.12 -10.79 37.12
C LEU A 469 4.90 -9.73 38.22
N LEU A 470 4.23 -8.62 37.89
CA LEU A 470 3.91 -7.57 38.84
C LEU A 470 2.68 -7.94 39.68
N ASP A 471 2.69 -7.53 40.94
CA ASP A 471 1.52 -7.70 41.80
C ASP A 471 0.35 -6.79 41.36
N ASN A 472 -0.87 -7.15 41.77
CA ASN A 472 -2.08 -6.44 41.37
C ASN A 472 -2.10 -4.97 41.81
N ASN A 473 -1.48 -4.60 42.95
CA ASN A 473 -1.46 -3.21 43.39
C ASN A 473 -0.57 -2.38 42.45
N THR A 474 0.58 -2.92 42.07
CA THR A 474 1.50 -2.29 41.11
C THR A 474 0.84 -2.13 39.74
N LEU A 475 0.16 -3.15 39.22
CA LEU A 475 -0.58 -3.06 37.96
C LEU A 475 -1.72 -2.04 38.00
N ASN A 476 -2.48 -2.00 39.11
CA ASN A 476 -3.56 -1.04 39.31
C ASN A 476 -3.05 0.41 39.41
N ASP A 477 -1.79 0.63 39.80
CA ASP A 477 -1.14 1.95 39.75
C ASP A 477 -0.64 2.31 38.33
N ILE A 478 -0.04 1.35 37.63
CA ILE A 478 0.58 1.58 36.31
C ILE A 478 -0.45 1.76 35.20
N ILE A 479 -1.44 0.87 35.08
CA ILE A 479 -2.35 0.82 33.92
C ILE A 479 -3.07 2.17 33.70
N PRO A 480 -3.69 2.79 34.73
CA PRO A 480 -4.43 4.03 34.51
C PRO A 480 -3.53 5.19 34.07
N LYS A 481 -2.35 5.32 34.69
CA LYS A 481 -1.40 6.38 34.38
C LYS A 481 -0.76 6.18 33.01
N PHE A 482 -0.46 4.94 32.65
CA PHE A 482 0.11 4.61 31.35
C PHE A 482 -0.91 4.86 30.23
N ASN A 483 -2.17 4.45 30.42
CA ASN A 483 -3.24 4.76 29.47
C ASN A 483 -3.41 6.27 29.28
N ARG A 484 -3.44 7.03 30.39
CA ARG A 484 -3.55 8.50 30.36
C ARG A 484 -2.39 9.14 29.59
N TYR A 485 -1.15 8.70 29.84
CA TYR A 485 0.02 9.14 29.08
C TYR A 485 -0.18 8.89 27.58
N ILE A 486 -0.49 7.64 27.22
CA ILE A 486 -0.61 7.22 25.83
C ILE A 486 -1.69 8.05 25.12
N GLN A 487 -2.83 8.26 25.76
CA GLN A 487 -3.92 9.03 25.18
C GLN A 487 -3.50 10.48 24.92
N LYS A 488 -2.79 11.12 25.86
CA LYS A 488 -2.33 12.51 25.70
C LYS A 488 -1.22 12.65 24.68
N ALA A 489 -0.25 11.73 24.67
CA ALA A 489 0.88 11.77 23.75
C ALA A 489 0.45 11.48 22.30
N THR A 490 -0.48 10.56 22.10
CA THR A 490 -0.83 10.05 20.76
C THR A 490 -2.16 10.58 20.25
N ALA A 491 -3.01 11.13 21.12
CA ALA A 491 -4.41 11.43 20.84
C ALA A 491 -5.15 10.23 20.21
N GLY A 492 -4.80 9.00 20.59
CA GLY A 492 -5.37 7.76 20.04
C GLY A 492 -4.75 7.27 18.72
N HIS A 493 -3.64 7.85 18.25
CA HIS A 493 -3.00 7.44 16.99
C HIS A 493 -2.45 6.00 17.07
N VAL A 494 -3.09 5.07 16.37
CA VAL A 494 -2.93 3.61 16.51
C VAL A 494 -1.47 3.13 16.45
N GLY A 495 -0.71 3.55 15.42
CA GLY A 495 0.69 3.12 15.29
C GLY A 495 1.59 3.63 16.42
N LEU A 496 1.34 4.85 16.92
CA LEU A 496 2.10 5.43 18.03
C LEU A 496 1.73 4.79 19.36
N VAL A 497 0.46 4.44 19.56
CA VAL A 497 0.03 3.64 20.72
C VAL A 497 0.77 2.32 20.77
N ARG A 498 0.76 1.56 19.66
CA ARG A 498 1.51 0.30 19.56
C ARG A 498 3.02 0.53 19.76
N HIS A 499 3.56 1.59 19.18
CA HIS A 499 4.97 1.94 19.32
C HIS A 499 5.36 2.16 20.79
N ILE A 500 4.58 2.94 21.54
CA ILE A 500 4.82 3.19 22.97
C ILE A 500 4.81 1.87 23.74
N LEU A 501 3.75 1.07 23.60
CA LEU A 501 3.58 -0.18 24.36
C LEU A 501 4.76 -1.14 24.17
N HIS A 502 5.16 -1.41 22.92
CA HIS A 502 6.22 -2.37 22.62
C HIS A 502 7.63 -1.85 23.00
N ASN A 503 7.90 -0.56 22.81
CA ASN A 503 9.19 0.02 23.20
C ASN A 503 9.33 0.11 24.72
N THR A 504 8.27 0.48 25.44
CA THR A 504 8.26 0.45 26.91
C THR A 504 8.46 -0.96 27.43
N LYS A 505 7.75 -1.96 26.91
CA LYS A 505 7.96 -3.36 27.28
C LYS A 505 9.42 -3.77 27.14
N SER A 506 10.02 -3.48 25.97
CA SER A 506 11.41 -3.84 25.68
C SER A 506 12.39 -3.09 26.58
N ALA A 507 12.18 -1.80 26.83
CA ALA A 507 13.04 -1.00 27.69
C ALA A 507 12.95 -1.39 29.18
N MET A 508 11.79 -1.91 29.61
CA MET A 508 11.51 -2.28 31.00
C MET A 508 11.70 -3.78 31.28
N GLU A 509 12.14 -4.57 30.31
CA GLU A 509 12.17 -6.04 30.39
C GLU A 509 12.86 -6.56 31.67
N TRP A 510 14.02 -6.00 32.01
CA TRP A 510 14.73 -6.39 33.24
C TRP A 510 13.93 -6.05 34.50
N ARG A 511 13.33 -4.86 34.59
CA ARG A 511 12.54 -4.44 35.77
C ARG A 511 11.25 -5.26 35.92
N ILE A 512 10.65 -5.66 34.80
CA ILE A 512 9.49 -6.55 34.78
C ILE A 512 9.89 -7.92 35.33
N ARG A 513 11.01 -8.50 34.85
CA ARG A 513 11.50 -9.81 35.30
C ARG A 513 11.84 -9.84 36.79
N GLU A 514 12.49 -8.79 37.29
CA GLU A 514 12.86 -8.68 38.70
C GLU A 514 11.69 -8.24 39.61
N ASN A 515 10.49 -8.00 39.04
CA ASN A 515 9.31 -7.52 39.77
C ASN A 515 9.59 -6.23 40.58
N VAL A 516 10.29 -5.28 39.98
CA VAL A 516 10.63 -3.97 40.58
C VAL A 516 10.17 -2.79 39.72
N LEU A 517 9.37 -3.07 38.68
CA LEU A 517 8.88 -2.04 37.78
C LEU A 517 7.88 -1.13 38.48
N THR A 518 8.11 0.17 38.40
CA THR A 518 7.18 1.19 38.90
C THR A 518 6.69 2.09 37.76
N TRP A 519 5.60 2.81 37.99
CA TRP A 519 5.17 3.88 37.08
C TRP A 519 6.30 4.90 36.81
N LYS A 520 7.09 5.23 37.85
CA LYS A 520 8.23 6.15 37.72
C LYS A 520 9.20 5.71 36.63
N ASP A 521 9.53 4.43 36.59
CA ASP A 521 10.51 3.90 35.64
C ASP A 521 10.02 4.04 34.19
N ILE A 522 8.75 3.70 33.94
CA ILE A 522 8.10 3.88 32.63
C ILE A 522 8.11 5.35 32.24
N LEU A 523 7.72 6.21 33.16
CA LEU A 523 7.59 7.65 32.96
C LEU A 523 8.92 8.33 32.61
N VAL A 524 9.98 8.01 33.36
CA VAL A 524 11.34 8.52 33.10
C VAL A 524 11.80 8.08 31.72
N TYR A 525 11.53 6.84 31.34
CA TYR A 525 11.88 6.35 30.01
C TYR A 525 11.12 7.11 28.90
N LEU A 526 9.80 7.26 29.02
CA LEU A 526 8.96 7.93 28.02
C LEU A 526 9.27 9.43 27.83
N ASN A 527 9.94 10.05 28.80
CA ASN A 527 10.41 11.44 28.76
C ASN A 527 11.95 11.54 28.62
N SER A 528 12.58 10.51 28.08
CA SER A 528 14.03 10.49 27.84
C SER A 528 14.37 10.64 26.37
N ASN A 529 15.59 11.10 26.08
CA ASN A 529 16.13 11.10 24.73
C ASN A 529 16.12 9.68 24.11
N ARG A 530 16.33 8.63 24.93
CA ARG A 530 16.33 7.23 24.46
C ARG A 530 15.00 6.84 23.83
N PHE A 531 13.88 7.24 24.43
CA PHE A 531 12.56 7.01 23.84
C PHE A 531 12.28 7.95 22.68
N ASN A 532 12.71 9.21 22.74
CA ASN A 532 12.50 10.14 21.62
C ASN A 532 13.16 9.66 20.33
N LEU A 533 14.35 9.07 20.40
CA LEU A 533 15.02 8.46 19.25
C LEU A 533 14.18 7.36 18.58
N THR A 534 13.43 6.56 19.36
CA THR A 534 12.57 5.53 18.76
C THR A 534 11.40 6.14 17.97
N ILE A 535 10.91 7.30 18.42
CA ILE A 535 9.91 8.09 17.68
C ILE A 535 10.52 8.68 16.41
N ASP A 536 11.72 9.24 16.49
CA ASP A 536 12.42 9.83 15.35
C ASP A 536 12.72 8.79 14.24
N GLU A 537 12.78 7.50 14.60
CA GLU A 537 13.00 6.39 13.67
C GLU A 537 11.71 5.72 13.18
N CYS A 538 10.55 6.07 13.74
CA CYS A 538 9.28 5.40 13.38
C CYS A 538 8.72 5.88 12.03
N ARG A 539 7.77 5.12 11.47
CA ARG A 539 7.14 5.41 10.17
C ARG A 539 6.38 6.75 10.12
N ALA A 540 5.95 7.29 11.27
CA ALA A 540 5.28 8.58 11.36
C ALA A 540 6.23 9.76 11.61
N SER A 541 7.54 9.50 11.74
CA SER A 541 8.53 10.51 12.10
C SER A 541 8.63 11.63 11.06
N PRO A 542 8.69 12.91 11.49
CA PRO A 542 9.04 14.01 10.63
C PRO A 542 10.52 13.90 10.23
N LYS A 543 10.80 13.57 8.97
CA LYS A 543 12.17 13.46 8.44
C LYS A 543 12.74 14.84 8.10
N ILE A 544 12.97 15.69 9.11
CA ILE A 544 13.26 17.13 8.96
C ILE A 544 14.40 17.44 7.99
N LYS A 545 15.43 16.58 7.94
CA LYS A 545 16.55 16.73 6.99
C LYS A 545 16.14 16.70 5.52
N SER A 546 14.95 16.18 5.21
CA SER A 546 14.37 16.14 3.87
C SER A 546 13.44 17.31 3.56
N PHE A 547 13.16 18.18 4.54
CA PHE A 547 12.21 19.28 4.38
C PHE A 547 12.87 20.50 3.74
N SER A 548 12.12 21.18 2.87
CA SER A 548 12.50 22.51 2.36
C SER A 548 12.36 23.57 3.45
N THR A 549 12.98 24.73 3.27
CA THR A 549 12.83 25.87 4.19
C THR A 549 11.36 26.25 4.38
N GLU A 550 10.57 26.29 3.30
CA GLU A 550 9.13 26.59 3.36
C GLU A 550 8.35 25.55 4.18
N GLN A 551 8.68 24.26 4.04
CA GLN A 551 8.04 23.19 4.83
C GLN A 551 8.36 23.32 6.33
N LEU A 552 9.58 23.72 6.66
CA LEU A 552 9.98 23.99 8.04
C LEU A 552 9.22 25.19 8.61
N GLU A 553 9.10 26.27 7.84
CA GLU A 553 8.36 27.48 8.22
C GLU A 553 6.86 27.19 8.43
N ILE A 554 6.26 26.33 7.60
CA ILE A 554 4.87 25.88 7.78
C ILE A 554 4.73 25.08 9.08
N CYS A 555 5.60 24.09 9.32
CA CYS A 555 5.56 23.29 10.54
C CYS A 555 5.80 24.13 11.80
N GLU A 556 6.75 25.08 11.74
CA GLU A 556 7.00 26.06 12.79
C GLU A 556 5.77 26.94 13.03
N SER A 557 5.10 27.39 11.97
CA SER A 557 3.86 28.18 12.07
C SER A 557 2.72 27.38 12.70
N VAL A 558 2.53 26.10 12.33
CA VAL A 558 1.55 25.20 12.96
C VAL A 558 1.90 24.98 14.42
N TYR A 559 3.18 24.75 14.75
CA TYR A 559 3.62 24.60 16.13
C TYR A 559 3.33 25.85 16.97
N LEU A 560 3.69 27.04 16.47
CA LEU A 560 3.51 28.31 17.17
C LEU A 560 2.04 28.71 17.33
N ASN A 561 1.21 28.49 16.31
CA ASN A 561 -0.19 28.92 16.30
C ASN A 561 -1.17 27.81 16.70
N GLY A 562 -0.71 26.57 16.84
CA GLY A 562 -1.53 25.37 17.05
C GLY A 562 -2.20 24.85 15.76
N LYS A 563 -2.41 25.73 14.78
CA LYS A 563 -3.02 25.44 13.49
C LYS A 563 -2.56 26.42 12.41
N PHE A 564 -2.73 26.04 11.15
CA PHE A 564 -2.39 26.87 10.00
C PHE A 564 -3.47 26.77 8.92
N ILE A 565 -3.84 27.88 8.29
CA ILE A 565 -4.89 27.88 7.25
C ILE A 565 -4.34 27.15 6.01
N PHE A 566 -4.97 26.03 5.69
CA PHE A 566 -4.62 25.21 4.55
C PHE A 566 -5.13 25.85 3.26
N ARG A 567 -4.21 26.19 2.34
CA ARG A 567 -4.56 26.65 0.99
C ARG A 567 -4.16 25.56 -0.02
N PRO A 568 -5.13 24.90 -0.68
CA PRO A 568 -4.92 23.65 -1.42
C PRO A 568 -3.89 23.60 -2.58
N PRO A 569 -3.47 24.69 -3.27
CA PRO A 569 -2.50 24.53 -4.35
C PRO A 569 -1.03 24.55 -3.88
N ASP A 570 -0.75 24.73 -2.58
CA ASP A 570 0.64 24.75 -2.12
C ASP A 570 1.27 23.33 -2.07
N LYS A 571 2.25 23.10 -2.95
CA LYS A 571 3.02 21.87 -3.07
C LYS A 571 3.73 21.51 -1.76
N SER A 572 4.23 22.50 -1.01
CA SER A 572 4.93 22.28 0.25
C SER A 572 4.00 21.71 1.31
N THR A 573 2.81 22.30 1.46
CA THR A 573 1.78 21.77 2.35
C THR A 573 1.29 20.37 1.94
N GLN A 574 1.07 20.13 0.64
CA GLN A 574 0.66 18.80 0.16
C GLN A 574 1.69 17.73 0.51
N GLN A 575 2.99 18.02 0.39
CA GLN A 575 4.06 17.09 0.76
C GLN A 575 4.09 16.81 2.28
N LEU A 576 3.89 17.83 3.12
CA LEU A 576 3.79 17.65 4.58
C LEU A 576 2.60 16.77 4.95
N VAL A 577 1.46 16.97 4.29
CA VAL A 577 0.25 16.15 4.48
C VAL A 577 0.46 14.72 3.98
N LYS A 578 1.11 14.52 2.82
CA LYS A 578 1.48 13.20 2.28
C LYS A 578 2.45 12.44 3.19
N SER A 579 3.41 13.14 3.80
CA SER A 579 4.35 12.54 4.75
C SER A 579 3.69 12.08 6.05
N GLY A 580 2.50 12.61 6.37
CA GLY A 580 1.78 12.27 7.59
C GLY A 580 2.17 13.07 8.83
N VAL A 581 3.09 14.03 8.68
CA VAL A 581 3.49 14.92 9.76
C VAL A 581 2.35 15.86 10.12
N LEU A 582 1.73 16.47 9.09
CA LEU A 582 0.55 17.30 9.23
C LEU A 582 -0.68 16.57 8.68
N VAL A 583 -1.84 16.87 9.25
CA VAL A 583 -3.16 16.45 8.78
C VAL A 583 -4.01 17.68 8.52
N ALA A 584 -4.78 17.65 7.44
CA ALA A 584 -5.77 18.66 7.16
C ALA A 584 -7.11 18.23 7.76
N ASN A 585 -7.74 19.15 8.49
CA ASN A 585 -9.13 19.07 8.90
C ASN A 585 -9.81 20.37 8.47
N ASP A 586 -10.82 20.27 7.60
CA ASP A 586 -11.43 21.41 6.93
C ASP A 586 -10.37 22.31 6.24
N GLU A 587 -10.30 23.59 6.63
CA GLU A 587 -9.36 24.59 6.12
C GLU A 587 -8.11 24.74 7.00
N GLU A 588 -7.84 23.79 7.91
CA GLU A 588 -6.79 23.94 8.92
C GLU A 588 -5.84 22.72 9.00
N LEU A 589 -4.54 23.00 9.16
CA LEU A 589 -3.51 21.99 9.36
C LEU A 589 -3.14 21.83 10.83
N TYR A 590 -2.90 20.59 11.22
CA TYR A 590 -2.50 20.19 12.56
C TYR A 590 -1.41 19.13 12.49
N PHE A 591 -0.58 18.99 13.52
CA PHE A 591 0.25 17.79 13.67
C PHE A 591 -0.63 16.56 13.86
N SER A 592 -0.25 15.43 13.26
CA SER A 592 -1.02 14.17 13.31
C SER A 592 -1.19 13.61 14.72
N ALA A 593 -0.22 13.88 15.61
CA ALA A 593 -0.31 13.64 17.04
C ALA A 593 0.64 14.58 17.83
N PRO A 594 0.36 14.87 19.12
CA PRO A 594 1.25 15.66 19.97
C PRO A 594 2.69 15.11 20.05
N LEU A 595 2.87 13.79 20.02
CA LEU A 595 4.19 13.16 20.01
C LEU A 595 4.96 13.41 18.71
N ILE A 596 4.27 13.56 17.57
CA ILE A 596 4.89 13.96 16.29
C ILE A 596 5.31 15.43 16.32
N MET A 597 4.48 16.30 16.92
CA MET A 597 4.86 17.69 17.18
C MET A 597 6.12 17.78 18.05
N ARG A 598 6.20 16.97 19.13
CA ARG A 598 7.39 16.88 19.98
C ARG A 598 8.63 16.43 19.19
N SER A 599 8.50 15.38 18.39
CA SER A 599 9.59 14.87 17.54
C SER A 599 10.05 15.91 16.52
N PHE A 600 9.12 16.60 15.85
CA PHE A 600 9.45 17.69 14.92
C PHE A 600 10.29 18.76 15.63
N PHE A 601 9.79 19.22 16.76
CA PHE A 601 10.43 20.27 17.52
C PHE A 601 11.87 19.88 17.95
N GLN A 602 12.03 18.66 18.48
CA GLN A 602 13.32 18.16 18.96
C GLN A 602 14.34 18.02 17.85
N GLN A 603 13.94 17.46 16.70
CA GLN A 603 14.82 17.34 15.55
C GLN A 603 15.15 18.70 14.91
N TYR A 604 14.25 19.69 14.96
CA TYR A 604 14.45 20.99 14.30
C TYR A 604 15.29 21.95 15.14
N TYR A 605 14.96 22.09 16.42
CA TYR A 605 15.64 23.03 17.32
C TYR A 605 16.78 22.41 18.13
N GLY A 606 16.79 21.08 18.31
CA GLY A 606 17.86 20.39 19.05
C GLY A 606 19.19 20.28 18.30
N SER A 607 19.24 20.64 17.01
CA SER A 607 20.39 20.40 16.12
C SER A 607 21.35 21.59 15.91
N PHE A 608 21.41 22.57 16.82
CA PHE A 608 22.41 23.65 16.73
C PHE A 608 23.59 23.44 17.69
N ASN A 609 24.81 23.44 17.13
CA ASN A 609 26.06 23.45 17.86
C ASN A 609 26.23 24.76 18.64
N ASN A 610 26.64 24.69 19.91
CA ASN A 610 27.96 25.18 20.33
C ASN A 610 28.24 24.84 21.80
N ILE A 611 29.30 24.03 22.01
CA ILE A 611 30.16 23.94 23.20
C ILE A 611 29.38 23.99 24.54
N GLU A 612 28.89 22.84 24.99
CA GLU A 612 28.13 22.71 26.25
C GLU A 612 29.02 22.74 27.49
N ILE A 613 28.84 23.77 28.32
CA ILE A 613 28.96 23.62 29.77
C ILE A 613 27.55 23.30 30.27
N THR A 614 27.33 22.05 30.69
CA THR A 614 26.10 21.61 31.36
C THR A 614 25.71 22.62 32.45
N PRO A 615 24.44 23.08 32.50
CA PRO A 615 24.02 23.98 33.55
C PRO A 615 24.23 23.35 34.93
N SER A 616 24.95 24.05 35.82
CA SER A 616 25.27 23.55 37.17
C SER A 616 24.08 23.50 38.13
N SER A 617 22.96 24.15 37.80
CA SER A 617 21.72 24.15 38.58
C SER A 617 20.53 24.61 37.73
N LEU A 618 19.30 24.34 38.20
CA LEU A 618 18.07 24.79 37.55
C LEU A 618 18.02 26.32 37.38
N TYR A 619 18.44 27.09 38.40
CA TYR A 619 18.52 28.55 38.31
C TYR A 619 19.50 28.99 37.21
N HIS A 620 20.71 28.40 37.17
CA HIS A 620 21.69 28.72 36.13
C HIS A 620 21.20 28.38 34.73
N PHE A 621 20.45 27.27 34.58
CA PHE A 621 19.79 26.91 33.33
C PHE A 621 18.78 27.97 32.90
N ILE A 622 17.87 28.38 33.80
CA ILE A 622 16.86 29.42 33.51
C ILE A 622 17.54 30.73 33.10
N VAL A 623 18.57 31.16 33.83
CA VAL A 623 19.36 32.36 33.49
C VAL A 623 19.99 32.25 32.11
N LYS A 624 20.61 31.12 31.77
CA LYS A 624 21.19 30.89 30.43
C LYS A 624 20.11 30.93 29.34
N THR A 625 18.95 30.31 29.57
CA THR A 625 17.83 30.32 28.63
C THR A 625 17.34 31.75 28.36
N PHE A 626 17.08 32.55 29.39
CA PHE A 626 16.66 33.95 29.18
C PHE A 626 17.78 34.83 28.61
N THR A 627 19.04 34.53 28.90
CA THR A 627 20.19 35.18 28.24
C THR A 627 20.20 34.91 26.74
N ALA A 628 19.92 33.67 26.34
CA ALA A 628 19.82 33.30 24.93
C ALA A 628 18.56 33.87 24.26
N ILE A 629 17.43 33.93 24.96
CA ILE A 629 16.22 34.63 24.49
C ILE A 629 16.54 36.11 24.21
N CYS A 630 17.21 36.79 25.14
CA CYS A 630 17.54 38.21 25.01
C CYS A 630 18.49 38.49 23.82
N ASN A 631 19.51 37.65 23.62
CA ASN A 631 20.53 37.85 22.59
C ASN A 631 20.20 37.22 21.23
N GLY A 632 19.15 36.39 21.16
CA GLY A 632 18.80 35.62 19.97
C GLY A 632 17.71 36.25 19.08
N GLN A 633 17.18 35.43 18.17
CA GLN A 633 16.07 35.80 17.28
C GLN A 633 14.71 35.90 18.01
N SER A 634 14.65 35.48 19.28
CA SER A 634 13.44 35.46 20.10
C SER A 634 12.74 36.80 20.17
N ARG A 635 13.48 37.91 20.17
CA ARG A 635 12.88 39.26 20.18
C ARG A 635 12.01 39.51 18.95
N LYS A 636 12.48 39.11 17.77
CA LYS A 636 11.70 39.20 16.54
C LYS A 636 10.46 38.30 16.60
N ILE A 637 10.62 37.08 17.13
CA ILE A 637 9.53 36.12 17.30
C ILE A 637 8.46 36.65 18.26
N LEU A 638 8.86 37.10 19.46
CA LEU A 638 7.97 37.60 20.51
C LEU A 638 7.24 38.89 20.10
N ARG A 639 7.89 39.79 19.34
CA ARG A 639 7.24 41.00 18.80
C ARG A 639 6.20 40.68 17.72
N ASN A 640 6.46 39.67 16.90
CA ASN A 640 5.60 39.30 15.77
C ASN A 640 4.59 38.20 16.10
N ALA A 641 4.57 37.69 17.34
CA ALA A 641 3.70 36.60 17.74
C ALA A 641 2.23 37.05 17.72
N LEU A 642 1.33 36.24 17.15
CA LEU A 642 -0.10 36.53 17.13
C LEU A 642 -0.80 36.25 18.47
N GLY A 643 -0.10 35.59 19.42
CA GLY A 643 -0.62 35.17 20.71
C GLY A 643 -0.67 36.30 21.75
N PHE A 644 -1.44 37.35 21.48
CA PHE A 644 -1.77 38.39 22.45
C PHE A 644 -3.13 38.13 23.11
N GLY A 645 -3.20 38.31 24.43
CA GLY A 645 -4.46 38.33 25.15
C GLY A 645 -5.26 39.61 24.87
N THR A 646 -6.51 39.64 25.30
CA THR A 646 -7.35 40.86 25.25
C THR A 646 -6.76 42.03 26.05
N ASP A 647 -5.78 41.75 26.93
CA ASP A 647 -5.00 42.71 27.71
C ASP A 647 -3.76 43.24 26.98
N GLY A 648 -3.58 42.91 25.69
CA GLY A 648 -2.43 43.34 24.88
C GLY A 648 -1.10 42.73 25.30
N CYS A 649 -1.10 41.77 26.23
CA CYS A 649 0.08 41.06 26.71
C CYS A 649 0.19 39.70 26.02
N LEU A 650 1.41 39.17 25.86
CA LEU A 650 1.59 37.82 25.33
C LEU A 650 0.88 36.77 26.20
N LEU A 651 0.26 35.79 25.54
CA LEU A 651 -0.33 34.62 26.18
C LEU A 651 0.77 33.73 26.79
N GLU A 652 0.42 33.02 27.86
CA GLU A 652 1.32 32.10 28.56
C GLU A 652 1.87 31.02 27.63
N GLN A 653 1.01 30.51 26.73
CA GLN A 653 1.40 29.54 25.72
C GLN A 653 2.49 30.03 24.76
N THR A 654 2.51 31.34 24.44
CA THR A 654 3.59 31.92 23.62
C THR A 654 4.92 31.85 24.35
N TRP A 655 4.92 32.14 25.65
CA TRP A 655 6.11 32.04 26.49
C TRP A 655 6.58 30.59 26.68
N GLN A 656 5.66 29.65 26.89
CA GLN A 656 5.97 28.22 26.98
C GLN A 656 6.67 27.75 25.71
N LYS A 657 6.12 28.04 24.52
CA LYS A 657 6.72 27.62 23.25
C LYS A 657 8.11 28.21 23.02
N GLU A 658 8.28 29.49 23.32
CA GLU A 658 9.57 30.17 23.12
C GLU A 658 10.62 29.74 24.14
N PHE A 659 10.21 29.56 25.40
CA PHE A 659 11.08 29.00 26.43
C PHE A 659 11.53 27.61 26.02
N TYR A 660 10.62 26.74 25.60
CA TYR A 660 10.97 25.38 25.16
C TYR A 660 12.01 25.41 24.04
N ARG A 661 11.81 26.28 23.03
CA ARG A 661 12.69 26.44 21.84
C ARG A 661 14.12 26.74 22.25
N VAL A 662 14.30 27.78 23.07
CA VAL A 662 15.63 28.22 23.50
C VAL A 662 16.22 27.31 24.56
N ALA A 663 15.40 26.82 25.49
CA ALA A 663 15.81 25.89 26.55
C ALA A 663 16.39 24.60 25.96
N THR A 664 15.78 24.07 24.88
CA THR A 664 16.28 22.87 24.18
C THR A 664 17.67 23.10 23.58
N GLN A 665 17.91 24.28 23.01
CA GLN A 665 19.22 24.66 22.46
C GLN A 665 20.29 24.85 23.56
N VAL A 666 19.89 25.42 24.70
CA VAL A 666 20.79 25.74 25.82
C VAL A 666 21.13 24.51 26.67
N LEU A 667 20.16 23.61 26.86
CA LEU A 667 20.30 22.42 27.68
C LEU A 667 21.29 21.43 27.06
N GLY A 668 21.23 21.32 25.73
CA GLY A 668 22.21 20.60 24.95
C GLY A 668 21.97 19.09 24.84
N LYS A 669 22.81 18.39 24.06
CA LYS A 669 22.55 17.02 23.57
C LYS A 669 22.57 15.94 24.66
N ALA A 670 23.18 16.22 25.81
CA ALA A 670 23.31 15.25 26.90
C ALA A 670 22.00 15.04 27.68
N TYR A 671 21.07 16.00 27.63
CA TYR A 671 19.84 16.03 28.39
C TYR A 671 18.64 16.34 27.49
N PHE A 672 17.44 16.00 27.94
CA PHE A 672 16.20 16.13 27.20
C PHE A 672 15.19 16.92 28.00
N ILE A 673 14.61 17.96 27.40
CA ILE A 673 13.48 18.69 27.98
C ILE A 673 12.19 18.23 27.28
N SER A 674 11.22 17.78 28.07
CA SER A 674 9.89 17.38 27.61
C SER A 674 8.89 18.49 27.92
N CYS A 675 7.93 18.74 27.03
CA CYS A 675 6.85 19.72 27.22
C CYS A 675 5.49 19.08 27.56
N ASP A 676 4.59 19.85 28.15
CA ASP A 676 3.18 19.48 28.45
C ASP A 676 3.04 18.17 29.25
N VAL A 677 3.95 17.96 30.19
CA VAL A 677 4.14 16.64 30.80
C VAL A 677 3.18 16.34 31.97
N GLY A 678 2.39 17.27 32.50
CA GLY A 678 1.63 16.95 33.73
C GLY A 678 0.60 15.83 33.57
N ALA A 679 -0.19 15.80 32.48
CA ALA A 679 -1.07 14.66 32.23
C ALA A 679 -0.30 13.35 31.93
N VAL A 680 0.96 13.49 31.50
CA VAL A 680 1.94 12.43 31.29
C VAL A 680 2.51 11.90 32.62
N PHE A 681 2.52 12.66 33.72
CA PHE A 681 2.92 12.17 35.05
C PHE A 681 1.79 11.45 35.82
N GLY A 682 0.59 11.35 35.25
CA GLY A 682 -0.62 10.89 35.96
C GLY A 682 -1.21 11.95 36.88
N CYS A 683 -0.78 13.21 36.74
CA CYS A 683 -1.31 14.36 37.45
C CYS A 683 -2.56 14.91 36.75
N ASP A 684 -3.44 15.56 37.52
CA ASP A 684 -4.64 16.17 36.97
C ASP A 684 -4.35 17.45 36.16
N GLY A 685 -3.28 18.18 36.52
CA GLY A 685 -2.76 19.35 35.79
C GLY A 685 -1.65 19.02 34.79
N TYR A 686 -1.20 20.05 34.04
CA TYR A 686 -0.12 19.96 33.03
C TYR A 686 1.09 20.78 33.50
N ILE A 687 2.14 20.12 34.04
CA ILE A 687 3.41 20.82 34.23
C ILE A 687 4.02 21.12 32.86
N ASP A 688 4.53 22.33 32.71
CA ASP A 688 4.98 22.81 31.40
C ASP A 688 6.22 22.08 30.90
N PHE A 689 7.25 21.90 31.74
CA PHE A 689 8.46 21.19 31.34
C PHE A 689 9.05 20.26 32.40
N TYR A 690 9.70 19.20 31.91
CA TYR A 690 10.52 18.31 32.71
C TYR A 690 11.86 18.02 32.01
N VAL A 691 12.96 18.11 32.76
CA VAL A 691 14.31 17.85 32.24
C VAL A 691 14.81 16.48 32.71
N ASP A 692 15.10 15.60 31.76
CA ASP A 692 15.56 14.22 32.01
C ASP A 692 16.95 14.20 32.69
N LYS A 693 17.22 13.11 33.44
CA LYS A 693 18.43 12.85 34.25
C LYS A 693 18.73 13.83 35.39
N LEU A 694 18.50 15.13 35.17
CA LEU A 694 18.58 16.20 36.15
C LEU A 694 17.33 16.25 37.03
N GLU A 695 16.23 15.70 36.54
CA GLU A 695 14.94 15.60 37.23
C GLU A 695 14.43 16.97 37.68
N TRP A 696 14.48 17.96 36.77
CA TRP A 696 13.97 19.31 37.03
C TRP A 696 12.55 19.46 36.52
N ALA A 697 11.70 20.10 37.31
CA ALA A 697 10.31 20.39 37.03
C ALA A 697 10.13 21.91 36.89
N ILE A 698 9.56 22.36 35.77
CA ILE A 698 9.41 23.79 35.46
C ILE A 698 7.97 24.08 35.08
N GLU A 699 7.39 25.08 35.75
CA GLU A 699 6.09 25.67 35.43
C GLU A 699 6.31 27.11 34.97
N ILE A 700 5.55 27.58 33.98
CA ILE A 700 5.53 28.97 33.54
C ILE A 700 4.16 29.56 33.84
N LEU A 701 4.15 30.79 34.35
CA LEU A 701 2.97 31.64 34.40
C LEU A 701 3.31 33.05 33.92
N ARG A 702 2.27 33.86 33.73
CA ARG A 702 2.43 35.27 33.35
C ARG A 702 1.85 36.26 34.36
N ASP A 703 2.53 37.40 34.49
CA ASP A 703 2.05 38.61 35.17
C ASP A 703 1.58 38.40 36.62
N GLY A 704 2.10 37.38 37.30
CA GLY A 704 1.66 36.99 38.64
C GLY A 704 0.20 36.51 38.72
N LYS A 705 -0.46 36.21 37.59
CA LYS A 705 -1.80 35.63 37.58
C LYS A 705 -1.73 34.19 38.12
N GLY A 706 -2.62 33.85 39.05
CA GLY A 706 -2.72 32.47 39.56
C GLY A 706 -1.54 31.98 40.41
N MET A 707 -0.60 32.83 40.85
CA MET A 707 0.60 32.37 41.60
C MET A 707 0.31 31.40 42.75
N ALA A 708 -0.71 31.70 43.57
CA ALA A 708 -1.08 30.83 44.70
C ALA A 708 -1.70 29.51 44.26
N GLU A 709 -2.32 29.46 43.08
CA GLU A 709 -2.83 28.22 42.47
C GLU A 709 -1.67 27.36 41.96
N HIS A 710 -0.77 27.93 41.15
CA HIS A 710 0.40 27.20 40.63
C HIS A 710 1.29 26.68 41.76
N SER A 711 1.53 27.48 42.81
CA SER A 711 2.29 27.02 43.98
C SER A 711 1.61 25.84 44.69
N ARG A 712 0.27 25.85 44.80
CA ARG A 712 -0.50 24.76 45.43
C ARG A 712 -0.41 23.45 44.64
N ARG A 713 -0.23 23.51 43.31
CA ARG A 713 -0.05 22.30 42.48
C ARG A 713 1.17 21.48 42.92
N PHE A 714 2.24 22.12 43.39
CA PHE A 714 3.47 21.46 43.87
C PHE A 714 3.45 21.04 45.34
N GLU A 715 2.35 21.24 46.07
CA GLU A 715 2.23 20.75 47.45
C GLU A 715 2.15 19.21 47.49
N PRO A 716 2.47 18.55 48.62
CA PRO A 716 2.46 17.08 48.73
C PRO A 716 1.14 16.40 48.35
N VAL A 717 0.02 17.11 48.48
CA VAL A 717 -1.33 16.65 48.09
C VAL A 717 -1.87 17.40 46.87
N GLY A 718 -1.04 18.23 46.23
CA GLY A 718 -1.39 19.02 45.06
C GLY A 718 -1.45 18.19 43.79
N GLU A 719 -1.88 18.84 42.70
CA GLU A 719 -2.04 18.21 41.39
C GLU A 719 -0.75 17.56 40.89
N TYR A 720 0.41 18.14 41.21
CA TYR A 720 1.74 17.66 40.80
C TYR A 720 2.42 16.74 41.82
N LYS A 721 1.68 16.18 42.77
CA LYS A 721 2.22 15.29 43.82
C LYS A 721 3.14 14.17 43.27
N GLU A 722 2.81 13.60 42.10
CA GLU A 722 3.64 12.55 41.50
C GLU A 722 4.94 13.12 40.94
N ILE A 723 4.93 14.32 40.34
CA ILE A 723 6.15 15.00 39.86
C ILE A 723 7.06 15.35 41.04
N VAL A 724 6.48 15.88 42.12
CA VAL A 724 7.21 16.33 43.32
C VAL A 724 7.96 15.16 43.99
N LYS A 725 7.45 13.93 43.92
CA LYS A 725 8.16 12.73 44.41
C LYS A 725 9.48 12.48 43.69
N TYR A 726 9.62 12.98 42.46
CA TYR A 726 10.74 12.64 41.57
C TYR A 726 11.61 13.84 41.22
N ALA A 727 11.07 15.05 41.27
CA ALA A 727 11.80 16.25 40.94
C ALA A 727 12.87 16.54 42.00
N LYS A 728 14.14 16.63 41.57
CA LYS A 728 15.25 17.11 42.42
C LYS A 728 15.20 18.61 42.65
N SER A 729 14.60 19.34 41.71
CA SER A 729 14.44 20.80 41.79
C SER A 729 13.19 21.22 41.03
N ILE A 730 12.50 22.23 41.55
CA ILE A 730 11.28 22.79 40.99
C ILE A 730 11.53 24.29 40.77
N ALA A 731 11.01 24.82 39.67
CA ALA A 731 10.96 26.26 39.43
C ALA A 731 9.60 26.66 38.85
N ILE A 732 9.02 27.72 39.40
CA ILE A 732 7.85 28.40 38.87
C ILE A 732 8.34 29.73 38.27
N ILE A 733 8.41 29.81 36.95
CA ILE A 733 8.89 30.98 36.22
C ILE A 733 7.71 31.91 35.98
N ASP A 734 7.78 33.09 36.57
CA ASP A 734 6.74 34.10 36.46
C ASP A 734 7.23 35.25 35.57
N ILE A 735 6.80 35.23 34.30
CA ILE A 735 7.23 36.17 33.28
C ILE A 735 6.28 37.36 33.27
N ARG A 736 6.83 38.56 33.44
CA ARG A 736 6.05 39.78 33.64
C ARG A 736 6.49 40.86 32.67
N ASN A 737 5.53 41.64 32.20
CA ASN A 737 5.85 42.96 31.66
C ASN A 737 6.44 43.84 32.78
N GLU A 738 7.47 44.63 32.47
CA GLU A 738 8.14 45.52 33.45
C GLU A 738 7.20 46.48 34.19
N SER A 739 6.06 46.84 33.60
CA SER A 739 5.01 47.63 34.25
C SER A 739 4.36 46.91 35.44
N LYS A 740 4.40 45.58 35.49
CA LYS A 740 3.78 44.74 36.53
C LYS A 740 4.82 44.27 37.56
N LYS A 741 5.15 45.15 38.49
CA LYS A 741 6.19 44.91 39.52
C LYS A 741 5.93 43.67 40.39
N VAL A 742 7.02 42.98 40.72
CA VAL A 742 7.05 41.90 41.72
C VAL A 742 6.87 42.51 43.11
N ARG A 743 5.82 42.10 43.83
CA ARG A 743 5.52 42.62 45.18
C ARG A 743 6.29 41.90 46.28
N LYS A 744 6.49 40.59 46.12
CA LYS A 744 7.12 39.72 47.11
C LYS A 744 7.75 38.52 46.42
N LEU A 745 9.03 38.28 46.69
CA LEU A 745 9.74 37.08 46.26
C LEU A 745 9.26 35.88 47.09
N GLN A 746 9.04 34.75 46.43
CA GLN A 746 8.56 33.51 47.04
C GLN A 746 9.54 32.38 46.78
N LYS A 747 9.52 31.35 47.63
CA LYS A 747 10.33 30.15 47.44
C LYS A 747 9.90 29.46 46.12
N ASP A 748 10.84 28.87 45.41
CA ASP A 748 10.65 28.15 44.14
C ASP A 748 10.20 29.04 42.95
N PHE A 749 9.90 30.33 43.16
CA PHE A 749 9.60 31.29 42.10
C PHE A 749 10.86 31.95 41.52
N VAL A 750 10.91 32.02 40.19
CA VAL A 750 11.88 32.82 39.43
C VAL A 750 11.10 33.89 38.67
N HIS A 751 11.19 35.15 39.10
CA HIS A 751 10.48 36.24 38.46
C HIS A 751 11.33 36.84 37.35
N VAL A 752 10.77 36.95 36.15
CA VAL A 752 11.44 37.49 34.98
C VAL A 752 10.64 38.69 34.47
N SER A 753 11.15 39.89 34.70
CA SER A 753 10.54 41.12 34.18
C SER A 753 11.19 41.50 32.85
N CYS A 754 10.41 41.63 31.78
CA CYS A 754 10.91 41.98 30.45
C CYS A 754 10.49 43.40 30.04
N SER A 755 11.39 44.10 29.34
CA SER A 755 11.08 45.38 28.70
C SER A 755 10.03 45.22 27.60
N GLU A 756 9.33 46.31 27.25
CA GLU A 756 8.35 46.29 26.13
C GLU A 756 8.96 45.77 24.82
N ASN A 757 10.24 46.04 24.62
CA ASN A 757 11.00 45.68 23.42
C ASN A 757 11.67 44.30 23.51
N TYR A 758 11.56 43.61 24.65
CA TYR A 758 12.21 42.32 24.94
C TYR A 758 13.74 42.34 24.77
N ASP A 759 14.37 43.50 24.89
CA ASP A 759 15.84 43.69 24.80
C ASP A 759 16.53 43.67 26.17
N THR A 760 15.74 43.66 27.24
CA THR A 760 16.21 43.66 28.62
C THR A 760 15.32 42.73 29.46
N PHE A 761 15.95 41.85 30.23
CA PHE A 761 15.29 40.96 31.18
C PHE A 761 15.91 41.10 32.56
N LYS A 762 15.09 41.34 33.58
CA LYS A 762 15.50 41.34 34.98
C LYS A 762 15.02 40.06 35.65
N ILE A 763 15.94 39.28 36.19
CA ILE A 763 15.66 38.03 36.90
C ILE A 763 15.82 38.25 38.41
N GLU A 764 14.76 37.96 39.16
CA GLU A 764 14.71 38.08 40.62
C GLU A 764 14.24 36.75 41.24
N CYS A 765 15.00 36.25 42.21
CA CYS A 765 14.72 34.99 42.90
C CYS A 765 15.10 35.12 44.38
N LEU A 766 14.33 34.48 45.26
CA LEU A 766 14.57 34.53 46.70
C LEU A 766 15.96 33.96 47.04
N GLY A 767 16.79 34.75 47.75
CA GLY A 767 18.12 34.32 48.17
C GLY A 767 19.19 34.35 47.06
N LYS A 768 18.91 35.01 45.93
CA LYS A 768 19.86 35.27 44.84
C LYS A 768 19.95 36.77 44.57
N GLU A 769 21.11 37.24 44.11
CA GLU A 769 21.24 38.62 43.65
C GLU A 769 20.40 38.85 42.39
N SER A 770 19.79 40.03 42.29
CA SER A 770 19.04 40.44 41.10
C SER A 770 19.99 40.52 39.91
N LEU A 771 19.62 39.89 38.80
CA LEU A 771 20.40 39.89 37.58
C LEU A 771 19.67 40.65 36.47
N THR A 772 20.35 41.60 35.83
CA THR A 772 19.85 42.26 34.61
C THR A 772 20.62 41.73 33.41
N ILE A 773 19.88 41.21 32.44
CA ILE A 773 20.36 40.76 31.14
C ILE A 773 19.95 41.83 30.14
N THR A 774 20.91 42.39 29.44
CA THR A 774 20.69 43.35 28.34
C THR A 774 21.28 42.76 27.07
N ILE A 775 20.69 43.11 25.92
CA ILE A 775 21.22 42.69 24.64
C ILE A 775 22.70 43.07 24.50
N ARG A 776 23.52 42.11 24.09
CA ARG A 776 24.87 42.39 23.59
C ARG A 776 24.77 42.66 22.09
N ASP A 777 25.30 43.80 21.65
CA ASP A 777 25.45 44.13 20.23
C ASP A 777 26.24 43.05 19.47
#